data_AF-A0A8K1CF99-F1
#
_entry.id   AF-A0A8K1CF99-F1
#
_cell.length_a   1.000
_cell.length_b   1.000
_cell.length_c   1.000
_cell.angle_alpha   90.00
_cell.angle_beta   90.00
_cell.angle_gamma   90.00
#
_symmetry.space_group_name_H-M   'P 1'
#
loop_
_entity.id
_entity.type
_entity.pdbx_description
1 polymer ?
#
loop_
_entity_poly.entity_id
_entity_poly.type
_entity_poly.pdbx_seq_one_letter_code
_entity_poly.pdbx_strand_id
1 'polypeptide(L)'
;MFARVGLTAVRNARSMATEAKTASVGRITQIIGAVVDVQFKDNLPPILNALEIKTEDNQRIVLEVAQHLGENTVRTISMESTDGLVRGQECVDTGNPIMVPVGPETLGRIMNVIGEPVDERGPINAKRHAPIHTSAPLLTEQGSGAEILVTGMKVVDLLAPYAKGGKIGLFGGAGVGKTVVIMELINNVANNHGGVSVFAGVGERTREGNDLYHEMIESGVIKLNDDGTTTGSKAALVYGQMNEPPGARARVGLTGLAVAEYFRDVEGQDVLLFVDNIFRFTQACSEVSALLGRIPSAVGYQPTLATDLGALQERITSTKKGSITSVQAIYVPADDLTDPAPATTFSHLDATTVLSRQISELGIYPAVDPLDSKSRMLDPRVIGQEHYDTARATQKLLQDYKGLQDIIAILGMDELSEDDKLTVARARKVQKFMSQPFHVAEVFTGKPGKFVSLKETIASFKAILAGEHDDLPEAAFYMVGGIEDVKAKAKSLAAELDEVDCLLIAYYYNNLHVLLLFLTGDLVLMAPKKKSSKKSSGAIGDGTRVDDLATIDNTPPLVIPPDIPHYVTLDLRLLNWSYLNFKIRVKTTTRLFAVKQQIHKHHGPITDLKLCKGNFAEANEMHQDLDTLADYGIEGAPEHEAEVVCVIHYDFKPQQHDNPLLLASEAK
;
A
#
# COMPACT_ATOMS: atom_id res chain seq x y z
N MET A 1 52.97 -15.70 35.83
CA MET A 1 51.60 -15.85 36.40
C MET A 1 50.60 -14.78 35.89
N PHE A 2 50.98 -13.94 34.92
CA PHE A 2 50.08 -12.96 34.27
C PHE A 2 50.15 -13.11 32.75
N ALA A 3 49.41 -14.08 32.20
CA ALA A 3 49.18 -14.23 30.76
C ALA A 3 48.05 -15.24 30.52
N ARG A 4 46.83 -14.94 30.98
CA ARG A 4 45.63 -15.75 30.67
C ARG A 4 44.30 -15.02 30.94
N VAL A 5 44.18 -13.76 30.52
CA VAL A 5 42.92 -12.98 30.65
C VAL A 5 42.43 -12.41 29.31
N GLY A 6 43.11 -12.69 28.19
CA GLY A 6 42.68 -12.20 26.88
C GLY A 6 41.89 -13.25 26.10
N LEU A 7 40.61 -13.47 26.40
CA LEU A 7 39.62 -14.07 25.47
C LEU A 7 38.14 -14.07 25.91
N THR A 8 37.77 -13.41 27.02
CA THR A 8 36.38 -13.44 27.56
C THR A 8 35.75 -12.06 27.76
N ALA A 9 35.87 -11.16 26.80
CA ALA A 9 35.26 -9.84 26.90
C ALA A 9 34.80 -9.28 25.53
N VAL A 10 33.86 -9.97 24.90
CA VAL A 10 32.79 -9.29 24.16
C VAL A 10 31.51 -9.53 24.96
N ARG A 11 31.45 -8.97 26.17
CA ARG A 11 30.21 -8.88 26.93
C ARG A 11 29.31 -7.90 26.18
N ASN A 12 28.10 -8.32 25.85
CA ASN A 12 27.03 -7.44 25.35
C ASN A 12 26.81 -6.32 26.38
N ALA A 13 27.48 -5.19 26.20
CA ALA A 13 27.58 -4.12 27.20
C ALA A 13 26.27 -3.36 27.45
N ARG A 14 25.17 -3.76 26.80
CA ARG A 14 23.88 -3.06 26.85
C ARG A 14 22.70 -3.90 27.33
N SER A 15 22.84 -5.19 27.68
CA SER A 15 21.69 -5.96 28.16
C SER A 15 21.08 -5.34 29.42
N MET A 16 19.76 -5.17 29.47
CA MET A 16 19.07 -4.56 30.62
C MET A 16 18.77 -5.54 31.75
N ALA A 17 18.86 -6.84 31.48
CA ALA A 17 18.69 -7.85 32.52
C ALA A 17 20.02 -8.25 33.12
N THR A 18 19.95 -8.63 34.39
CA THR A 18 21.09 -9.18 35.11
C THR A 18 21.11 -10.69 34.93
N GLU A 19 22.25 -11.28 34.54
CA GLU A 19 22.39 -12.74 34.48
C GLU A 19 22.12 -13.35 35.87
N ALA A 20 21.22 -14.33 35.95
CA ALA A 20 21.03 -15.10 37.17
C ALA A 20 22.24 -16.02 37.40
N LYS A 21 22.72 -16.12 38.66
CA LYS A 21 23.90 -16.92 39.00
C LYS A 21 23.68 -18.45 38.90
N THR A 22 22.43 -18.91 38.95
CA THR A 22 22.04 -20.33 38.89
C THR A 22 20.59 -20.46 38.41
N ALA A 23 20.32 -21.42 37.50
CA ALA A 23 18.97 -21.78 37.09
C ALA A 23 18.15 -22.21 38.31
N SER A 24 17.07 -21.49 38.60
CA SER A 24 16.16 -21.78 39.70
C SER A 24 14.84 -22.33 39.17
N VAL A 25 14.23 -23.24 39.94
CA VAL A 25 12.91 -23.79 39.62
C VAL A 25 11.89 -23.15 40.55
N GLY A 26 10.89 -22.52 39.96
CA GLY A 26 9.73 -21.95 40.61
C GLY A 26 8.49 -22.80 40.39
N ARG A 27 7.40 -22.46 41.10
CA ARG A 27 6.09 -23.09 40.91
C ARG A 27 4.99 -22.05 40.72
N ILE A 28 4.06 -22.33 39.82
CA ILE A 28 2.91 -21.44 39.57
C ILE A 28 2.03 -21.37 40.82
N THR A 29 1.78 -20.17 41.32
CA THR A 29 0.87 -19.93 42.46
C THR A 29 -0.48 -19.41 42.00
N GLN A 30 -0.50 -18.53 41.00
CA GLN A 30 -1.72 -17.89 40.50
C GLN A 30 -1.63 -17.62 38.99
N ILE A 31 -2.79 -17.66 38.32
CA ILE A 31 -2.95 -17.40 36.89
C ILE A 31 -4.14 -16.44 36.74
N ILE A 32 -3.95 -15.30 36.08
CA ILE A 32 -4.98 -14.30 35.79
C ILE A 32 -4.83 -13.85 34.34
N GLY A 33 -5.58 -14.49 33.43
CA GLY A 33 -5.39 -14.27 32.00
C GLY A 33 -3.92 -14.49 31.60
N ALA A 34 -3.32 -13.54 30.88
CA ALA A 34 -1.93 -13.62 30.45
C ALA A 34 -0.88 -13.37 31.57
N VAL A 35 -1.31 -13.10 32.81
CA VAL A 35 -0.41 -12.86 33.95
C VAL A 35 -0.32 -14.11 34.82
N VAL A 36 0.91 -14.55 35.08
CA VAL A 36 1.20 -15.75 35.87
C VAL A 36 2.12 -15.39 37.02
N ASP A 37 1.72 -15.69 38.25
CA ASP A 37 2.56 -15.52 39.43
C ASP A 37 3.29 -16.84 39.72
N VAL A 38 4.62 -16.76 39.90
CA VAL A 38 5.50 -17.90 40.10
C VAL A 38 6.30 -17.68 41.38
N GLN A 39 6.24 -18.65 42.29
CA GLN A 39 6.98 -18.61 43.56
C GLN A 39 8.25 -19.46 43.48
N PHE A 40 9.36 -18.86 43.89
CA PHE A 40 10.66 -19.49 44.01
C PHE A 40 10.98 -19.77 45.47
N LYS A 41 11.81 -20.79 45.75
CA LYS A 41 12.21 -21.07 47.13
C LYS A 41 13.24 -20.07 47.66
N ASP A 42 14.25 -19.76 46.84
CA ASP A 42 15.36 -18.87 47.22
C ASP A 42 15.66 -17.84 46.13
N ASN A 43 16.29 -18.27 45.03
CA ASN A 43 16.82 -17.39 43.99
C ASN A 43 15.69 -16.86 43.10
N LEU A 44 15.20 -15.66 43.41
CA LEU A 44 14.28 -14.93 42.53
C LEU A 44 15.00 -14.52 41.23
N PRO A 45 14.41 -14.83 40.07
CA PRO A 45 14.89 -14.33 38.79
C PRO A 45 14.78 -12.80 38.72
N PRO A 46 15.78 -12.12 38.13
CA PRO A 46 15.71 -10.69 37.83
C PRO A 46 14.50 -10.31 36.97
N ILE A 47 14.11 -9.03 37.04
CA ILE A 47 13.09 -8.48 36.15
C ILE A 47 13.61 -8.58 34.70
N LEU A 48 12.70 -8.87 33.77
CA LEU A 48 12.93 -9.13 32.34
C LEU A 48 13.53 -10.50 31.99
N ASN A 49 13.84 -11.36 32.97
CA ASN A 49 14.26 -12.73 32.68
C ASN A 49 13.10 -13.56 32.12
N ALA A 50 13.44 -14.51 31.25
CA ALA A 50 12.52 -15.49 30.72
C ALA A 50 12.48 -16.74 31.62
N LEU A 51 11.26 -17.20 31.92
CA LEU A 51 10.98 -18.48 32.54
C LEU A 51 10.35 -19.41 31.51
N GLU A 52 10.68 -20.69 31.55
CA GLU A 52 10.12 -21.70 30.66
C GLU A 52 9.25 -22.68 31.43
N ILE A 53 8.09 -22.99 30.86
CA ILE A 53 7.21 -24.07 31.28
C ILE A 53 7.17 -25.08 30.14
N LYS A 54 7.36 -26.36 30.49
CA LYS A 54 7.10 -27.47 29.59
C LYS A 54 5.74 -28.05 29.89
N THR A 55 4.81 -27.98 28.93
CA THR A 55 3.51 -28.63 29.05
C THR A 55 3.63 -30.15 28.84
N GLU A 56 2.61 -30.90 29.21
CA GLU A 56 2.56 -32.37 29.00
C GLU A 56 2.64 -32.73 27.50
N ASP A 57 2.12 -31.85 26.64
CA ASP A 57 2.18 -31.96 25.17
C ASP A 57 3.52 -31.47 24.57
N ASN A 58 4.51 -31.21 25.43
CA ASN A 58 5.84 -30.73 25.04
C ASN A 58 5.82 -29.38 24.29
N GLN A 59 4.78 -28.56 24.49
CA GLN A 59 4.77 -27.16 24.06
C GLN A 59 5.60 -26.31 25.03
N ARG A 60 6.29 -25.31 24.46
CA ARG A 60 7.19 -24.43 25.18
C ARG A 60 6.50 -23.09 25.46
N ILE A 61 6.01 -22.92 26.68
CA ILE A 61 5.43 -21.64 27.11
C ILE A 61 6.53 -20.81 27.78
N VAL A 62 6.74 -19.61 27.25
CA VAL A 62 7.71 -18.65 27.80
C VAL A 62 6.99 -17.55 28.56
N LEU A 63 7.42 -17.31 29.80
CA LEU A 63 6.96 -16.22 30.65
C LEU A 63 8.08 -15.20 30.83
N GLU A 64 7.76 -13.91 30.85
CA GLU A 64 8.73 -12.85 31.17
C GLU A 64 8.44 -12.25 32.55
N VAL A 65 9.45 -12.13 33.41
CA VAL A 65 9.31 -11.52 34.73
C VAL A 65 9.08 -10.01 34.62
N ALA A 66 7.93 -9.53 35.09
CA ALA A 66 7.55 -8.12 35.02
C ALA A 66 7.76 -7.36 36.34
N GLN A 67 7.50 -8.00 37.49
CA GLN A 67 7.67 -7.39 38.80
C GLN A 67 7.88 -8.44 39.90
N HIS A 68 8.46 -8.01 41.03
CA HIS A 68 8.59 -8.83 42.24
C HIS A 68 7.49 -8.45 43.24
N LEU A 69 6.70 -9.42 43.71
CA LEU A 69 5.57 -9.17 44.61
C LEU A 69 5.96 -9.24 46.10
N GLY A 70 7.10 -9.86 46.41
CA GLY A 70 7.48 -10.26 47.77
C GLY A 70 7.25 -11.75 48.01
N GLU A 71 7.63 -12.26 49.18
CA GLU A 71 7.48 -13.68 49.56
C GLU A 71 8.03 -14.67 48.50
N ASN A 72 9.17 -14.30 47.92
CA ASN A 72 9.83 -15.01 46.83
C ASN A 72 8.95 -15.28 45.60
N THR A 73 7.94 -14.44 45.38
CA THR A 73 7.02 -14.53 44.25
C THR A 73 7.32 -13.45 43.22
N VAL A 74 7.41 -13.87 41.97
CA VAL A 74 7.51 -12.98 40.81
C VAL A 74 6.21 -13.01 40.03
N ARG A 75 5.81 -11.85 39.51
CA ARG A 75 4.71 -11.74 38.56
C ARG A 75 5.27 -11.68 37.16
N THR A 76 4.74 -12.52 36.29
CA THR A 76 5.21 -12.71 34.94
C THR A 76 4.12 -12.48 33.92
N ILE A 77 4.52 -12.25 32.67
CA ILE A 77 3.63 -12.09 31.51
C ILE A 77 3.90 -13.25 30.56
N SER A 78 2.86 -13.97 30.17
CA SER A 78 2.96 -15.06 29.20
C SER A 78 3.08 -14.56 27.77
N MET A 79 3.97 -15.18 26.99
CA MET A 79 4.09 -14.97 25.54
C MET A 79 3.13 -15.86 24.74
N GLU A 80 2.57 -16.91 25.36
CA GLU A 80 1.58 -17.80 24.75
C GLU A 80 0.26 -17.84 25.56
N SER A 81 -0.75 -18.55 25.05
CA SER A 81 -1.97 -18.79 25.82
C SER A 81 -1.63 -19.52 27.12
N THR A 82 -2.25 -19.08 28.22
CA THR A 82 -2.13 -19.72 29.53
C THR A 82 -3.14 -20.85 29.73
N ASP A 83 -3.93 -21.17 28.69
CA ASP A 83 -4.88 -22.27 28.73
C ASP A 83 -4.17 -23.60 28.98
N GLY A 84 -4.68 -24.39 29.91
CA GLY A 84 -4.07 -25.66 30.31
C GLY A 84 -2.95 -25.54 31.37
N LEU A 85 -2.52 -24.32 31.74
CA LEU A 85 -1.61 -24.14 32.87
C LEU A 85 -2.32 -24.43 34.20
N VAL A 86 -1.64 -25.16 35.10
CA VAL A 86 -2.18 -25.50 36.43
C VAL A 86 -1.26 -25.02 37.55
N ARG A 87 -1.87 -24.64 38.67
CA ARG A 87 -1.12 -24.23 39.87
C ARG A 87 -0.26 -25.39 40.37
N GLY A 88 0.97 -25.07 40.77
CA GLY A 88 1.97 -26.03 41.19
C GLY A 88 2.86 -26.57 40.08
N GLN A 89 2.56 -26.30 38.80
CA GLN A 89 3.47 -26.61 37.68
C GLN A 89 4.82 -25.92 37.88
N GLU A 90 5.87 -26.61 37.45
CA GLU A 90 7.24 -26.14 37.57
C GLU A 90 7.60 -25.18 36.43
N CYS A 91 8.24 -24.07 36.78
CA CYS A 91 8.77 -23.08 35.84
C CYS A 91 10.28 -22.97 36.04
N VAL A 92 11.05 -23.03 34.97
CA VAL A 92 12.52 -23.00 35.03
C VAL A 92 13.00 -21.61 34.60
N ASP A 93 13.80 -20.95 35.43
CA ASP A 93 14.49 -19.72 35.03
C ASP A 93 15.60 -20.02 34.02
N THR A 94 15.54 -19.37 32.86
CA THR A 94 16.59 -19.47 31.83
C THR A 94 17.85 -18.70 32.19
N GLY A 95 17.77 -17.82 33.20
CA GLY A 95 18.86 -16.96 33.68
C GLY A 95 19.14 -15.75 32.80
N ASN A 96 18.44 -15.61 31.67
CA ASN A 96 18.58 -14.54 30.70
C ASN A 96 17.20 -13.98 30.32
N PRO A 97 17.13 -12.80 29.68
CA PRO A 97 15.94 -12.39 28.93
C PRO A 97 15.54 -13.39 27.86
N ILE A 98 14.41 -13.12 27.22
CA ILE A 98 14.10 -13.76 25.94
C ILE A 98 15.25 -13.49 24.97
N MET A 99 15.90 -14.56 24.54
CA MET A 99 17.03 -14.57 23.61
C MET A 99 16.54 -15.04 22.25
N VAL A 100 16.77 -14.23 21.21
CA VAL A 100 16.28 -14.51 19.85
C VAL A 100 17.45 -14.71 18.89
N PRO A 101 17.31 -15.56 17.85
CA PRO A 101 18.34 -15.73 16.85
C PRO A 101 18.55 -14.42 16.08
N VAL A 102 19.80 -14.09 15.81
CA VAL A 102 20.20 -12.91 15.03
C VAL A 102 21.29 -13.27 14.05
N GLY A 103 21.38 -12.50 12.96
CA GLY A 103 22.40 -12.68 11.93
C GLY A 103 21.82 -12.82 10.52
N PRO A 104 22.68 -12.94 9.50
CA PRO A 104 22.24 -13.16 8.13
C PRO A 104 21.36 -14.41 7.96
N GLU A 105 21.44 -15.37 8.88
CA GLU A 105 20.63 -16.59 8.88
C GLU A 105 19.13 -16.33 9.14
N THR A 106 18.76 -15.16 9.65
CA THR A 106 17.34 -14.77 9.83
C THR A 106 16.73 -14.14 8.58
N LEU A 107 17.54 -13.82 7.56
CA LEU A 107 17.05 -13.21 6.32
C LEU A 107 16.20 -14.21 5.51
N GLY A 108 15.03 -13.75 5.08
CA GLY A 108 14.00 -14.50 4.37
C GLY A 108 13.18 -15.43 5.26
N ARG A 109 13.38 -15.41 6.58
CA ARG A 109 12.66 -16.24 7.55
C ARG A 109 11.55 -15.45 8.23
N ILE A 110 10.52 -16.16 8.70
CA ILE A 110 9.49 -15.61 9.58
C ILE A 110 9.71 -16.16 10.98
N MET A 111 9.85 -15.28 11.97
CA MET A 111 10.04 -15.63 13.38
C MET A 111 8.96 -15.01 14.27
N ASN A 112 8.59 -15.71 15.34
CA ASN A 112 7.68 -15.20 16.37
C ASN A 112 8.42 -14.36 17.43
N VAL A 113 7.69 -13.88 18.45
CA VAL A 113 8.23 -13.04 19.53
C VAL A 113 9.42 -13.68 20.29
N ILE A 114 9.41 -15.01 20.49
CA ILE A 114 10.48 -15.74 21.18
C ILE A 114 11.59 -16.22 20.25
N GLY A 115 11.49 -15.91 18.95
CA GLY A 115 12.51 -16.18 17.96
C GLY A 115 12.43 -17.56 17.30
N GLU A 116 11.31 -18.27 17.47
CA GLU A 116 11.07 -19.54 16.80
C GLU A 116 10.55 -19.31 15.37
N PRO A 117 10.98 -20.11 14.38
CA PRO A 117 10.51 -19.99 13.01
C PRO A 117 9.07 -20.47 12.88
N VAL A 118 8.24 -19.68 12.19
CA VAL A 118 6.82 -19.98 11.90
C VAL A 118 6.53 -20.09 10.40
N ASP A 119 7.58 -20.23 9.58
CA ASP A 119 7.51 -20.35 8.13
C ASP A 119 7.57 -21.80 7.61
N GLU A 120 7.54 -22.78 8.52
CA GLU A 120 7.63 -24.22 8.22
C GLU A 120 8.87 -24.66 7.42
N ARG A 121 9.94 -23.84 7.41
CA ARG A 121 11.19 -24.10 6.65
C ARG A 121 12.29 -24.70 7.51
N GLY A 122 11.92 -25.41 8.57
CA GLY A 122 12.86 -25.99 9.54
C GLY A 122 13.50 -24.94 10.47
N PRO A 123 14.49 -25.32 11.29
CA PRO A 123 15.08 -24.43 12.28
C PRO A 123 15.89 -23.29 11.65
N ILE A 124 16.01 -22.16 12.36
CA ILE A 124 16.95 -21.09 12.03
C ILE A 124 18.31 -21.47 12.63
N ASN A 125 19.28 -21.84 11.79
CA ASN A 125 20.62 -22.23 12.21
C ASN A 125 21.50 -21.01 12.55
N ALA A 126 21.04 -20.18 13.50
CA ALA A 126 21.72 -18.94 13.87
C ALA A 126 23.01 -19.20 14.66
N LYS A 127 24.07 -18.46 14.31
CA LYS A 127 25.36 -18.53 15.02
C LYS A 127 25.36 -17.73 16.33
N ARG A 128 24.44 -16.77 16.46
CA ARG A 128 24.35 -15.84 17.58
C ARG A 128 22.90 -15.64 17.99
N HIS A 129 22.72 -15.35 19.27
CA HIS A 129 21.46 -14.96 19.86
C HIS A 129 21.64 -13.63 20.60
N ALA A 130 20.62 -12.78 20.60
CA ALA A 130 20.63 -11.50 21.28
C ALA A 130 19.42 -11.36 22.22
N PRO A 131 19.57 -10.68 23.37
CA PRO A 131 18.43 -10.39 24.23
C PRO A 131 17.53 -9.32 23.59
N ILE A 132 16.22 -9.47 23.72
CA ILE A 132 15.27 -8.45 23.25
C ILE A 132 15.32 -7.17 24.10
N HIS A 133 15.74 -7.30 25.37
CA HIS A 133 15.86 -6.21 26.34
C HIS A 133 17.30 -5.68 26.40
N THR A 134 17.50 -4.57 25.71
CA THR A 134 18.78 -3.88 25.60
C THR A 134 18.58 -2.39 25.87
N SER A 135 19.55 -1.74 26.50
CA SER A 135 19.55 -0.30 26.77
C SER A 135 19.80 0.48 25.47
N ALA A 136 19.23 1.68 25.40
CA ALA A 136 19.47 2.59 24.28
C ALA A 136 20.96 2.95 24.17
N PRO A 137 21.47 3.22 22.94
CA PRO A 137 22.82 3.70 22.76
C PRO A 137 23.12 4.94 23.60
N LEU A 138 24.33 5.02 24.15
CA LEU A 138 24.76 6.19 24.92
C LEU A 138 24.90 7.41 24.02
N LEU A 139 24.77 8.61 24.59
CA LEU A 139 24.96 9.87 23.86
C LEU A 139 26.30 9.94 23.12
N THR A 140 27.37 9.36 23.69
CA THR A 140 28.70 9.30 23.07
C THR A 140 28.79 8.38 21.85
N GLU A 141 27.82 7.49 21.67
CA GLU A 141 27.75 6.51 20.59
C GLU A 141 26.82 6.95 19.45
N GLN A 142 25.97 7.96 19.70
CA GLN A 142 25.09 8.55 18.70
C GLN A 142 25.90 9.25 17.59
N GLY A 143 25.43 9.10 16.35
CA GLY A 143 26.01 9.75 15.18
C GLY A 143 25.67 11.26 15.15
N SER A 144 26.56 12.07 14.58
CA SER A 144 26.43 13.54 14.56
C SER A 144 25.96 14.11 13.22
N GLY A 145 25.55 13.27 12.26
CA GLY A 145 25.21 13.70 10.88
C GLY A 145 23.73 13.61 10.58
N ALA A 146 23.09 14.76 10.31
CA ALA A 146 21.78 14.81 9.68
C ALA A 146 21.96 14.62 8.17
N GLU A 147 21.98 13.36 7.72
CA GLU A 147 22.02 13.00 6.30
C GLU A 147 20.61 12.64 5.82
N ILE A 148 20.27 13.02 4.59
CA ILE A 148 19.00 12.64 3.95
C ILE A 148 19.11 11.20 3.44
N LEU A 149 18.10 10.40 3.73
CA LEU A 149 17.87 9.12 3.06
C LEU A 149 17.08 9.37 1.77
N VAL A 150 17.73 9.19 0.62
CA VAL A 150 17.08 9.32 -0.69
C VAL A 150 16.19 8.10 -0.94
N THR A 151 14.88 8.31 -0.95
CA THR A 151 13.89 7.23 -1.09
C THR A 151 13.59 6.89 -2.54
N GLY A 152 13.83 7.82 -3.46
CA GLY A 152 13.46 7.70 -4.87
C GLY A 152 12.00 8.03 -5.14
N MET A 153 11.22 8.39 -4.12
CA MET A 153 9.82 8.83 -4.25
C MET A 153 9.77 10.35 -4.28
N LYS A 154 9.29 10.92 -5.39
CA LYS A 154 9.27 12.37 -5.61
C LYS A 154 8.66 13.18 -4.47
N VAL A 155 7.45 12.81 -4.04
CA VAL A 155 6.70 13.55 -3.00
C VAL A 155 7.40 13.50 -1.64
N VAL A 156 7.96 12.36 -1.26
CA VAL A 156 8.67 12.17 0.00
C VAL A 156 9.99 12.92 -0.03
N ASP A 157 10.82 12.70 -1.05
CA ASP A 157 12.13 13.33 -1.16
C ASP A 157 12.04 14.86 -1.27
N LEU A 158 10.99 15.42 -1.90
CA LEU A 158 10.81 16.86 -2.01
C LEU A 158 10.27 17.48 -0.71
N LEU A 159 9.14 16.98 -0.19
CA LEU A 159 8.33 17.67 0.82
C LEU A 159 8.52 17.16 2.24
N ALA A 160 8.77 15.87 2.40
CA ALA A 160 8.96 15.23 3.70
C ALA A 160 10.23 14.36 3.68
N PRO A 161 11.42 14.94 3.41
CA PRO A 161 12.65 14.17 3.24
C PRO A 161 12.98 13.37 4.51
N TYR A 162 13.36 12.11 4.33
CA TYR A 162 13.66 11.22 5.45
C TYR A 162 15.09 11.40 5.93
N ALA A 163 15.30 11.31 7.24
CA ALA A 163 16.62 11.33 7.83
C ALA A 163 17.20 9.90 7.89
N LYS A 164 18.48 9.76 7.56
CA LYS A 164 19.21 8.51 7.75
C LYS A 164 19.32 8.18 9.24
N GLY A 165 18.78 7.03 9.63
CA GLY A 165 18.60 6.60 11.01
C GLY A 165 17.59 7.40 11.81
N GLY A 166 16.73 8.15 11.11
CA GLY A 166 15.58 8.81 11.71
C GLY A 166 14.37 7.90 11.86
N LYS A 167 13.34 8.45 12.51
CA LYS A 167 12.05 7.78 12.73
C LYS A 167 10.98 8.43 11.88
N ILE A 168 10.35 7.64 11.01
CA ILE A 168 9.30 8.07 10.10
C ILE A 168 7.97 7.50 10.56
N GLY A 169 6.95 8.35 10.69
CA GLY A 169 5.56 7.93 10.90
C GLY A 169 4.79 7.91 9.59
N LEU A 170 4.29 6.73 9.19
CA LEU A 170 3.31 6.57 8.11
C LEU A 170 1.90 6.58 8.70
N PHE A 171 1.15 7.65 8.40
CA PHE A 171 -0.25 7.79 8.79
C PHE A 171 -1.14 7.46 7.62
N GLY A 172 -2.29 6.83 7.86
CA GLY A 172 -3.26 6.58 6.82
C GLY A 172 -4.26 5.50 7.18
N GLY A 173 -5.48 5.63 6.64
CA GLY A 173 -6.54 4.64 6.78
C GLY A 173 -6.26 3.33 6.04
N ALA A 174 -7.21 2.39 6.09
CA ALA A 174 -7.17 1.21 5.23
C ALA A 174 -7.36 1.61 3.76
N GLY A 175 -6.65 0.94 2.85
CA GLY A 175 -6.80 1.10 1.39
C GLY A 175 -6.03 2.27 0.75
N VAL A 176 -5.31 3.09 1.51
CA VAL A 176 -4.56 4.26 0.96
C VAL A 176 -3.16 3.92 0.41
N GLY A 177 -2.79 2.63 0.37
CA GLY A 177 -1.51 2.17 -0.19
C GLY A 177 -0.31 2.13 0.76
N LYS A 178 -0.52 2.06 2.09
CA LYS A 178 0.57 1.96 3.10
C LYS A 178 1.58 0.84 2.81
N THR A 179 1.09 -0.38 2.62
CA THR A 179 1.91 -1.57 2.34
C THR A 179 2.72 -1.38 1.06
N VAL A 180 2.11 -0.82 0.01
CA VAL A 180 2.78 -0.56 -1.27
C VAL A 180 3.93 0.45 -1.10
N VAL A 181 3.72 1.52 -0.32
CA VAL A 181 4.79 2.48 0.02
C VAL A 181 5.92 1.82 0.81
N ILE A 182 5.59 0.95 1.78
CA ILE A 182 6.57 0.19 2.56
C ILE A 182 7.41 -0.72 1.66
N MET A 183 6.76 -1.49 0.79
CA MET A 183 7.46 -2.39 -0.14
C MET A 183 8.33 -1.63 -1.14
N GLU A 184 7.85 -0.51 -1.67
CA GLU A 184 8.65 0.33 -2.57
C GLU A 184 9.87 0.91 -1.84
N LEU A 185 9.73 1.33 -0.58
CA LEU A 185 10.86 1.77 0.25
C LEU A 185 11.88 0.64 0.45
N ILE A 186 11.42 -0.57 0.75
CA ILE A 186 12.29 -1.76 0.86
C ILE A 186 13.05 -1.96 -0.45
N ASN A 187 12.35 -1.99 -1.58
CA ASN A 187 12.96 -2.21 -2.89
C ASN A 187 13.99 -1.12 -3.24
N ASN A 188 13.62 0.14 -3.09
CA ASN A 188 14.46 1.28 -3.49
C ASN A 188 15.72 1.41 -2.62
N VAL A 189 15.61 1.16 -1.32
CA VAL A 189 16.78 1.22 -0.42
C VAL A 189 17.62 -0.04 -0.55
N ALA A 190 17.03 -1.23 -0.65
CA ALA A 190 17.78 -2.48 -0.78
C ALA A 190 18.53 -2.61 -2.11
N ASN A 191 18.07 -1.96 -3.18
CA ASN A 191 18.76 -1.95 -4.48
C ASN A 191 19.85 -0.87 -4.57
N ASN A 192 19.67 0.29 -3.93
CA ASN A 192 20.60 1.41 -4.05
C ASN A 192 21.59 1.56 -2.90
N HIS A 193 21.23 1.14 -1.67
CA HIS A 193 22.04 1.32 -0.47
C HIS A 193 22.62 0.02 0.08
N GLY A 194 22.28 -1.14 -0.50
CA GLY A 194 22.80 -2.45 -0.07
C GLY A 194 22.42 -2.85 1.36
N GLY A 195 21.44 -2.17 1.95
CA GLY A 195 20.98 -2.40 3.31
C GLY A 195 20.01 -3.58 3.44
N VAL A 196 19.89 -4.10 4.66
CA VAL A 196 18.92 -5.12 5.04
C VAL A 196 17.67 -4.48 5.64
N SER A 197 16.53 -5.14 5.47
CA SER A 197 15.26 -4.72 6.04
C SER A 197 14.81 -5.70 7.13
N VAL A 198 14.23 -5.19 8.21
CA VAL A 198 13.56 -5.99 9.23
C VAL A 198 12.13 -5.50 9.34
N PHE A 199 11.16 -6.39 9.19
CA PHE A 199 9.76 -6.07 9.35
C PHE A 199 9.24 -6.66 10.66
N ALA A 200 8.74 -5.80 11.55
CA ALA A 200 8.12 -6.16 12.81
C ALA A 200 6.60 -5.94 12.70
N GLY A 201 5.86 -7.03 12.47
CA GLY A 201 4.40 -7.07 12.46
C GLY A 201 3.85 -7.17 13.88
N VAL A 202 3.65 -6.02 14.52
CA VAL A 202 3.09 -5.86 15.86
C VAL A 202 1.57 -5.76 15.82
N GLY A 203 0.89 -6.82 16.22
CA GLY A 203 -0.56 -6.87 16.29
C GLY A 203 -1.23 -6.68 14.93
N GLU A 204 -0.61 -7.16 13.87
CA GLU A 204 -1.16 -7.13 12.51
C GLU A 204 -2.09 -8.29 12.23
N ARG A 205 -2.92 -8.13 11.20
CA ARG A 205 -3.77 -9.23 10.73
C ARG A 205 -2.91 -10.29 10.08
N THR A 206 -3.16 -11.56 10.43
CA THR A 206 -2.48 -12.71 9.83
C THR A 206 -2.55 -12.72 8.31
N ARG A 207 -3.71 -12.36 7.74
CA ARG A 207 -3.89 -12.22 6.29
C ARG A 207 -2.93 -11.19 5.68
N GLU A 208 -2.81 -10.01 6.28
CA GLU A 208 -1.94 -8.94 5.77
C GLU A 208 -0.46 -9.32 5.86
N GLY A 209 -0.05 -10.01 6.93
CA GLY A 209 1.29 -10.56 7.04
C GLY A 209 1.60 -11.68 6.03
N ASN A 210 0.60 -12.50 5.70
CA ASN A 210 0.72 -13.54 4.67
C ASN A 210 0.82 -12.93 3.27
N ASP A 211 -0.05 -11.98 2.95
CA ASP A 211 -0.05 -11.27 1.66
C ASP A 211 1.30 -10.57 1.46
N LEU A 212 1.78 -9.84 2.47
CA LEU A 212 3.09 -9.20 2.43
C LEU A 212 4.24 -10.20 2.21
N TYR A 213 4.18 -11.37 2.84
CA TYR A 213 5.21 -12.40 2.64
C TYR A 213 5.24 -12.91 1.19
N HIS A 214 4.07 -13.18 0.60
CA HIS A 214 3.98 -13.59 -0.80
C HIS A 214 4.38 -12.47 -1.77
N GLU A 215 3.96 -11.23 -1.52
CA GLU A 215 4.38 -10.07 -2.33
C GLU A 215 5.91 -9.87 -2.26
N MET A 216 6.53 -10.10 -1.10
CA MET A 216 7.99 -10.05 -0.96
C MET A 216 8.71 -11.19 -1.71
N ILE A 217 8.07 -12.35 -1.84
CA ILE A 217 8.59 -13.46 -2.65
C ILE A 217 8.50 -13.11 -4.14
N GLU A 218 7.34 -12.64 -4.59
CA GLU A 218 7.09 -12.31 -6.00
C GLU A 218 7.95 -11.14 -6.49
N SER A 219 8.16 -10.13 -5.63
CA SER A 219 9.05 -8.99 -5.91
C SER A 219 10.55 -9.34 -5.80
N GLY A 220 10.89 -10.54 -5.33
CA GLY A 220 12.27 -11.01 -5.21
C GLY A 220 13.07 -10.40 -4.04
N VAL A 221 12.39 -9.75 -3.10
CA VAL A 221 12.97 -9.27 -1.83
C VAL A 221 13.33 -10.45 -0.92
N ILE A 222 12.41 -11.43 -0.85
CA ILE A 222 12.64 -12.73 -0.22
C ILE A 222 12.85 -13.73 -1.35
N LYS A 223 13.97 -14.45 -1.31
CA LYS A 223 14.31 -15.47 -2.29
C LYS A 223 14.17 -16.83 -1.64
N LEU A 224 13.32 -17.66 -2.22
CA LEU A 224 13.12 -19.04 -1.82
C LEU A 224 13.85 -19.91 -2.85
N ASN A 225 15.02 -20.44 -2.49
CA ASN A 225 15.80 -21.28 -3.40
C ASN A 225 15.27 -22.72 -3.37
N ASP A 226 15.48 -23.45 -4.47
CA ASP A 226 15.05 -24.85 -4.63
C ASP A 226 15.64 -25.79 -3.56
N ASP A 227 16.79 -25.43 -3.00
CA ASP A 227 17.46 -26.14 -1.89
C ASP A 227 16.80 -25.93 -0.52
N GLY A 228 15.66 -25.22 -0.47
CA GLY A 228 14.97 -24.84 0.76
C GLY A 228 15.63 -23.68 1.54
N THR A 229 16.75 -23.16 1.03
CA THR A 229 17.48 -22.04 1.65
C THR A 229 16.91 -20.69 1.23
N THR A 230 17.10 -19.68 2.09
CA THR A 230 16.67 -18.29 1.83
C THR A 230 17.83 -17.36 1.45
N THR A 231 18.95 -17.93 0.98
CA THR A 231 20.18 -17.19 0.67
C THR A 231 19.93 -16.13 -0.40
N GLY A 232 20.38 -14.90 -0.14
CA GLY A 232 20.17 -13.76 -1.01
C GLY A 232 18.89 -12.96 -0.75
N SER A 233 18.09 -13.38 0.24
CA SER A 233 16.99 -12.56 0.79
C SER A 233 17.54 -11.33 1.49
N LYS A 234 16.79 -10.23 1.42
CA LYS A 234 17.18 -8.94 2.00
C LYS A 234 16.31 -8.49 3.17
N ALA A 235 15.25 -9.23 3.49
CA ALA A 235 14.31 -8.89 4.55
C ALA A 235 14.20 -10.03 5.58
N ALA A 236 14.15 -9.71 6.87
CA ALA A 236 13.74 -10.63 7.94
C ALA A 236 12.35 -10.24 8.47
N LEU A 237 11.47 -11.22 8.69
CA LEU A 237 10.09 -10.98 9.14
C LEU A 237 9.92 -11.45 10.59
N VAL A 238 9.45 -10.57 11.46
CA VAL A 238 9.14 -10.85 12.86
C VAL A 238 7.66 -10.56 13.09
N TYR A 239 6.86 -11.58 13.36
CA TYR A 239 5.42 -11.46 13.50
C TYR A 239 4.96 -11.77 14.92
N GLY A 240 4.03 -10.95 15.39
CA GLY A 240 3.33 -11.07 16.66
C GLY A 240 1.90 -10.62 16.43
N GLN A 241 1.06 -11.53 15.96
CA GLN A 241 -0.20 -11.22 15.29
C GLN A 241 -1.32 -10.85 16.26
N MET A 242 -2.47 -10.38 15.75
CA MET A 242 -3.63 -10.02 16.58
C MET A 242 -4.20 -11.16 17.44
N ASN A 243 -4.05 -12.42 16.99
CA ASN A 243 -4.49 -13.61 17.72
C ASN A 243 -3.57 -13.96 18.90
N GLU A 244 -2.36 -13.40 18.95
CA GLU A 244 -1.42 -13.65 20.03
C GLU A 244 -1.76 -12.83 21.29
N PRO A 245 -1.43 -13.35 22.48
CA PRO A 245 -1.70 -12.67 23.74
C PRO A 245 -1.00 -11.30 23.80
N PRO A 246 -1.49 -10.38 24.66
CA PRO A 246 -0.89 -9.05 24.78
C PRO A 246 0.58 -9.07 25.19
N GLY A 247 1.05 -10.12 25.89
CA GLY A 247 2.47 -10.29 26.20
C GLY A 247 3.35 -10.37 24.96
N ALA A 248 2.98 -11.20 23.99
CA ALA A 248 3.70 -11.35 22.73
C ALA A 248 3.69 -10.04 21.91
N ARG A 249 2.50 -9.44 21.74
CA ARG A 249 2.35 -8.16 21.03
C ARG A 249 3.14 -7.02 21.68
N ALA A 250 3.27 -7.01 23.00
CA ALA A 250 4.05 -6.00 23.73
C ALA A 250 5.58 -6.23 23.67
N ARG A 251 6.06 -7.34 23.07
CA ARG A 251 7.48 -7.68 23.00
C ARG A 251 7.99 -7.88 21.58
N VAL A 252 7.14 -8.22 20.62
CA VAL A 252 7.54 -8.52 19.24
C VAL A 252 8.26 -7.35 18.55
N GLY A 253 7.88 -6.10 18.85
CA GLY A 253 8.61 -4.93 18.35
C GLY A 253 10.07 -4.87 18.84
N LEU A 254 10.34 -5.34 20.08
CA LEU A 254 11.69 -5.45 20.63
C LEU A 254 12.48 -6.59 19.99
N THR A 255 11.81 -7.68 19.60
CA THR A 255 12.43 -8.79 18.84
C THR A 255 12.89 -8.33 17.47
N GLY A 256 12.03 -7.63 16.72
CA GLY A 256 12.42 -7.00 15.45
C GLY A 256 13.57 -6.01 15.62
N LEU A 257 13.56 -5.23 16.70
CA LEU A 257 14.64 -4.31 17.01
C LEU A 257 15.95 -5.04 17.34
N ALA A 258 15.93 -6.14 18.09
CA ALA A 258 17.14 -6.92 18.38
C ALA A 258 17.81 -7.46 17.10
N VAL A 259 17.01 -7.91 16.13
CA VAL A 259 17.51 -8.33 14.81
C VAL A 259 18.12 -7.14 14.06
N ALA A 260 17.44 -5.99 14.04
CA ALA A 260 17.96 -4.78 13.39
C ALA A 260 19.25 -4.25 14.05
N GLU A 261 19.32 -4.28 15.38
CA GLU A 261 20.49 -3.84 16.14
C GLU A 261 21.71 -4.72 15.89
N TYR A 262 21.53 -6.01 15.63
CA TYR A 262 22.63 -6.88 15.21
C TYR A 262 23.28 -6.36 13.92
N PHE A 263 22.48 -6.08 12.90
CA PHE A 263 23.00 -5.57 11.62
C PHE A 263 23.62 -4.17 11.75
N ARG A 264 23.08 -3.32 12.63
CA ARG A 264 23.68 -2.00 12.95
C ARG A 264 25.01 -2.12 13.70
N ASP A 265 25.05 -2.88 14.80
CA ASP A 265 26.15 -2.82 15.77
C ASP A 265 27.27 -3.84 15.51
N VAL A 266 26.94 -4.96 14.85
CA VAL A 266 27.89 -6.04 14.52
C VAL A 266 28.32 -5.97 13.06
N GLU A 267 27.36 -5.91 12.13
CA GLU A 267 27.67 -5.86 10.69
C GLU A 267 27.99 -4.44 10.20
N GLY A 268 27.65 -3.40 10.97
CA GLY A 268 27.94 -2.00 10.63
C GLY A 268 27.16 -1.51 9.41
N GLN A 269 25.93 -2.00 9.22
CA GLN A 269 25.10 -1.70 8.06
C GLN A 269 24.03 -0.67 8.37
N ASP A 270 23.52 -0.05 7.30
CA ASP A 270 22.30 0.76 7.35
C ASP A 270 21.09 -0.17 7.20
N VAL A 271 20.22 -0.15 8.20
CA VAL A 271 19.08 -1.06 8.33
C VAL A 271 17.79 -0.28 8.22
N LEU A 272 16.83 -0.81 7.47
CA LEU A 272 15.45 -0.35 7.53
C LEU A 272 14.65 -1.20 8.50
N LEU A 273 14.02 -0.57 9.49
CA LEU A 273 13.10 -1.24 10.41
C LEU A 273 11.67 -0.80 10.13
N PHE A 274 10.81 -1.73 9.75
CA PHE A 274 9.39 -1.47 9.58
C PHE A 274 8.65 -1.93 10.83
N VAL A 275 7.86 -1.06 11.42
CA VAL A 275 7.03 -1.39 12.60
C VAL A 275 5.58 -1.13 12.21
N ASP A 276 4.84 -2.18 11.91
CA ASP A 276 3.41 -2.12 11.66
C ASP A 276 2.72 -2.98 12.72
N ASN A 277 2.03 -2.46 13.73
CA ASN A 277 1.75 -1.06 14.01
C ASN A 277 2.25 -0.65 15.40
N ILE A 278 2.88 0.53 15.51
CA ILE A 278 3.37 1.02 16.81
C ILE A 278 2.24 1.31 17.80
N PHE A 279 1.04 1.64 17.31
CA PHE A 279 -0.13 1.79 18.19
C PHE A 279 -0.52 0.47 18.85
N ARG A 280 -0.39 -0.67 18.13
CA ARG A 280 -0.71 -2.00 18.68
C ARG A 280 0.27 -2.44 19.75
N PHE A 281 1.53 -2.01 19.66
CA PHE A 281 2.50 -2.13 20.77
C PHE A 281 1.96 -1.42 22.03
N THR A 282 1.56 -0.16 21.89
CA THR A 282 1.01 0.62 23.01
C THR A 282 -0.27 0.00 23.57
N GLN A 283 -1.18 -0.45 22.71
CA GLN A 283 -2.40 -1.13 23.11
C GLN A 283 -2.10 -2.38 23.94
N ALA A 284 -1.17 -3.22 23.47
CA ALA A 284 -0.75 -4.43 24.17
C ALA A 284 -0.12 -4.10 25.53
N CYS A 285 0.71 -3.05 25.62
CA CYS A 285 1.26 -2.56 26.89
C CYS A 285 0.15 -2.07 27.85
N SER A 286 -0.90 -1.43 27.33
CA SER A 286 -2.06 -1.01 28.12
C SER A 286 -2.83 -2.20 28.69
N GLU A 287 -3.08 -3.23 27.87
CA GLU A 287 -3.71 -4.48 28.30
C GLU A 287 -2.88 -5.19 29.39
N VAL A 288 -1.57 -5.33 29.18
CA VAL A 288 -0.64 -5.90 30.17
C VAL A 288 -0.66 -5.09 31.46
N SER A 289 -0.61 -3.76 31.38
CA SER A 289 -0.63 -2.88 32.55
C SER A 289 -1.87 -3.05 33.42
N ALA A 290 -3.05 -3.20 32.78
CA ALA A 290 -4.29 -3.46 33.47
C ALA A 290 -4.25 -4.81 34.20
N LEU A 291 -3.75 -5.87 33.55
CA LEU A 291 -3.61 -7.20 34.15
C LEU A 291 -2.58 -7.24 35.30
N LEU A 292 -1.54 -6.41 35.25
CA LEU A 292 -0.58 -6.26 36.34
C LEU A 292 -1.16 -5.54 37.57
N GLY A 293 -2.35 -4.95 37.46
CA GLY A 293 -3.02 -4.21 38.54
C GLY A 293 -2.54 -2.77 38.70
N ARG A 294 -1.94 -2.18 37.65
CA ARG A 294 -1.55 -0.76 37.67
C ARG A 294 -2.77 0.12 37.47
N ILE A 295 -2.80 1.26 38.18
CA ILE A 295 -3.86 2.26 37.99
C ILE A 295 -3.73 2.86 36.58
N PRO A 296 -4.79 2.87 35.76
CA PRO A 296 -4.75 3.45 34.43
C PRO A 296 -4.59 4.97 34.48
N SER A 297 -3.97 5.52 33.45
CA SER A 297 -3.80 6.96 33.21
C SER A 297 -4.93 7.51 32.33
N ALA A 298 -4.73 8.71 31.76
CA ALA A 298 -5.65 9.35 30.83
C ALA A 298 -6.09 8.39 29.72
N VAL A 299 -7.39 8.41 29.39
CA VAL A 299 -8.01 7.59 28.33
C VAL A 299 -7.85 6.06 28.53
N GLY A 300 -7.37 5.61 29.71
CA GLY A 300 -7.23 4.20 30.04
C GLY A 300 -5.86 3.59 29.72
N TYR A 301 -4.90 4.37 29.21
CA TYR A 301 -3.54 3.90 28.92
C TYR A 301 -2.74 3.58 30.18
N GLN A 302 -1.65 2.84 30.01
CA GLN A 302 -0.72 2.55 31.08
C GLN A 302 -0.04 3.83 31.61
N PRO A 303 0.24 3.94 32.92
CA PRO A 303 0.96 5.09 33.48
C PRO A 303 2.42 5.16 32.99
N THR A 304 2.95 4.06 32.45
CA THR A 304 4.30 3.91 31.89
C THR A 304 4.36 4.18 30.39
N LEU A 305 3.33 4.78 29.78
CA LEU A 305 3.22 4.94 28.33
C LEU A 305 4.48 5.58 27.70
N ALA A 306 4.91 6.70 28.27
CA ALA A 306 6.08 7.43 27.77
C ALA A 306 7.39 6.64 27.93
N THR A 307 7.55 5.91 29.04
CA THR A 307 8.77 5.13 29.29
C THR A 307 8.83 3.87 28.43
N ASP A 308 7.70 3.18 28.26
CA ASP A 308 7.62 1.95 27.45
C ASP A 308 7.88 2.27 25.97
N LEU A 309 7.27 3.35 25.47
CA LEU A 309 7.50 3.81 24.11
C LEU A 309 8.93 4.34 23.94
N GLY A 310 9.43 5.14 24.90
CA GLY A 310 10.79 5.65 24.88
C GLY A 310 11.86 4.55 24.87
N ALA A 311 11.65 3.47 25.62
CA ALA A 311 12.58 2.33 25.64
C ALA A 311 12.72 1.64 24.27
N LEU A 312 11.64 1.59 23.48
CA LEU A 312 11.67 1.10 22.11
C LEU A 312 12.25 2.14 21.15
N GLN A 313 11.74 3.38 21.20
CA GLN A 313 12.08 4.43 20.24
C GLN A 313 13.54 4.88 20.36
N GLU A 314 14.10 5.03 21.55
CA GLU A 314 15.47 5.55 21.71
C GLU A 314 16.56 4.55 21.29
N ARG A 315 16.23 3.27 21.17
CA ARG A 315 17.09 2.26 20.56
C ARG A 315 17.15 2.37 19.03
N ILE A 316 16.12 2.93 18.41
CA ILE A 316 16.07 3.22 16.98
C ILE A 316 16.81 4.53 16.74
N THR A 317 18.09 4.44 16.40
CA THR A 317 18.92 5.62 16.15
C THR A 317 20.15 5.27 15.31
N SER A 318 20.77 6.29 14.74
CA SER A 318 22.10 6.24 14.13
C SER A 318 23.19 6.17 15.20
N THR A 319 24.07 5.18 15.08
CA THR A 319 25.30 5.12 15.87
C THR A 319 26.51 5.40 14.99
N LYS A 320 27.70 5.45 15.60
CA LYS A 320 28.97 5.56 14.86
C LYS A 320 29.28 4.35 13.96
N LYS A 321 28.58 3.23 14.13
CA LYS A 321 28.83 1.99 13.37
C LYS A 321 27.90 1.79 12.18
N GLY A 322 26.67 2.25 12.30
CA GLY A 322 25.61 2.06 11.32
C GLY A 322 24.34 2.79 11.75
N SER A 323 23.29 2.69 10.95
CA SER A 323 22.02 3.37 11.23
C SER A 323 20.82 2.42 11.18
N ILE A 324 19.81 2.69 12.02
CA ILE A 324 18.49 2.07 11.88
C ILE A 324 17.52 3.17 11.52
N THR A 325 17.06 3.18 10.28
CA THR A 325 16.00 4.09 9.85
C THR A 325 14.68 3.35 10.01
N SER A 326 13.79 3.83 10.87
CA SER A 326 12.51 3.15 11.09
C SER A 326 11.37 3.80 10.35
N VAL A 327 10.53 3.00 9.71
CA VAL A 327 9.27 3.40 9.11
C VAL A 327 8.14 2.73 9.89
N GLN A 328 7.38 3.54 10.62
CA GLN A 328 6.42 3.06 11.59
C GLN A 328 5.02 3.43 11.12
N ALA A 329 4.16 2.44 10.91
CA ALA A 329 2.76 2.70 10.67
C ALA A 329 2.10 3.11 11.99
N ILE A 330 1.32 4.19 11.96
CA ILE A 330 0.65 4.73 13.14
C ILE A 330 -0.85 4.75 12.89
N TYR A 331 -1.56 3.97 13.70
CA TYR A 331 -3.02 4.06 13.78
C TYR A 331 -3.41 5.20 14.73
N VAL A 332 -4.24 6.12 14.25
CA VAL A 332 -4.81 7.19 15.07
C VAL A 332 -6.22 6.75 15.48
N PRO A 333 -6.47 6.46 16.77
CA PRO A 333 -7.77 6.02 17.22
C PRO A 333 -8.80 7.15 17.03
N ALA A 334 -9.92 6.81 16.38
CA ALA A 334 -11.02 7.75 16.11
C ALA A 334 -10.60 9.06 15.41
N ASP A 335 -9.49 9.02 14.65
CA ASP A 335 -8.87 10.20 14.02
C ASP A 335 -8.53 11.34 15.01
N ASP A 336 -8.38 11.02 16.31
CA ASP A 336 -8.01 11.98 17.36
C ASP A 336 -6.49 12.03 17.57
N LEU A 337 -5.85 13.06 17.02
CA LEU A 337 -4.43 13.32 17.21
C LEU A 337 -4.05 13.74 18.63
N THR A 338 -5.03 14.07 19.48
CA THR A 338 -4.82 14.45 20.89
C THR A 338 -4.80 13.25 21.84
N ASP A 339 -5.10 12.05 21.33
CA ASP A 339 -4.94 10.82 22.09
C ASP A 339 -3.47 10.68 22.58
N PRO A 340 -3.25 10.29 23.86
CA PRO A 340 -1.91 10.19 24.43
C PRO A 340 -0.93 9.31 23.64
N ALA A 341 -1.39 8.25 22.97
CA ALA A 341 -0.53 7.31 22.26
C ALA A 341 0.07 7.93 20.97
N PRO A 342 -0.72 8.46 20.02
CA PRO A 342 -0.19 9.27 18.93
C PRO A 342 0.62 10.48 19.42
N ALA A 343 0.11 11.25 20.40
CA ALA A 343 0.78 12.45 20.92
C ALA A 343 2.20 12.15 21.43
N THR A 344 2.37 11.06 22.19
CA THR A 344 3.68 10.63 22.68
C THR A 344 4.56 10.15 21.53
N THR A 345 3.99 9.38 20.58
CA THR A 345 4.73 8.89 19.40
C THR A 345 5.27 10.04 18.56
N PHE A 346 4.48 11.09 18.32
CA PHE A 346 4.89 12.27 17.54
C PHE A 346 6.16 12.94 18.07
N SER A 347 6.38 12.95 19.38
CA SER A 347 7.57 13.56 19.96
C SER A 347 8.88 12.87 19.53
N HIS A 348 8.81 11.57 19.22
CA HIS A 348 9.95 10.77 18.79
C HIS A 348 10.16 10.78 17.27
N LEU A 349 9.18 11.19 16.45
CA LEU A 349 9.29 11.14 15.00
C LEU A 349 10.11 12.31 14.45
N ASP A 350 10.92 12.02 13.43
CA ASP A 350 11.69 13.01 12.68
C ASP A 350 10.96 13.46 11.41
N ALA A 351 10.18 12.55 10.81
CA ALA A 351 9.32 12.84 9.67
C ALA A 351 7.96 12.17 9.84
N THR A 352 6.92 12.83 9.33
CA THR A 352 5.54 12.34 9.30
C THR A 352 5.05 12.38 7.87
N THR A 353 4.66 11.24 7.34
CA THR A 353 4.10 11.10 6.00
C THR A 353 2.65 10.67 6.14
N VAL A 354 1.74 11.55 5.75
CA VAL A 354 0.29 11.33 5.87
C VAL A 354 -0.24 10.85 4.54
N LEU A 355 -0.91 9.70 4.52
CA LEU A 355 -1.57 9.13 3.35
C LEU A 355 -3.08 9.40 3.45
N SER A 356 -3.60 10.16 2.49
CA SER A 356 -4.98 10.65 2.48
C SER A 356 -5.86 9.85 1.53
N ARG A 357 -7.06 9.48 2.01
CA ARG A 357 -8.07 8.83 1.17
C ARG A 357 -8.53 9.74 0.02
N GLN A 358 -8.68 11.04 0.28
CA GLN A 358 -9.11 12.01 -0.74
C GLN A 358 -8.15 12.04 -1.93
N ILE A 359 -6.84 11.87 -1.69
CA ILE A 359 -5.83 11.82 -2.75
C ILE A 359 -5.88 10.48 -3.50
N SER A 360 -6.10 9.37 -2.78
CA SER A 360 -6.27 8.05 -3.41
C SER A 360 -7.50 7.96 -4.31
N GLU A 361 -8.60 8.63 -3.95
CA GLU A 361 -9.84 8.70 -4.75
C GLU A 361 -9.65 9.47 -6.05
N LEU A 362 -8.68 10.39 -6.11
CA LEU A 362 -8.25 11.06 -7.34
C LEU A 362 -7.35 10.18 -8.23
N GLY A 363 -7.07 8.94 -7.81
CA GLY A 363 -6.18 8.01 -8.50
C GLY A 363 -4.69 8.35 -8.34
N ILE A 364 -4.32 9.25 -7.43
CA ILE A 364 -2.94 9.68 -7.24
C ILE A 364 -2.23 8.73 -6.26
N TYR A 365 -1.25 7.99 -6.76
CA TYR A 365 -0.42 7.08 -5.98
C TYR A 365 1.07 7.44 -6.11
N PRO A 366 1.85 7.49 -5.00
CA PRO A 366 1.41 7.26 -3.62
C PRO A 366 0.49 8.38 -3.10
N ALA A 367 -0.47 8.04 -2.24
CA ALA A 367 -1.52 8.95 -1.77
C ALA A 367 -1.05 9.91 -0.67
N VAL A 368 0.17 10.45 -0.77
CA VAL A 368 0.79 11.32 0.24
C VAL A 368 0.15 12.71 0.20
N ASP A 369 -0.30 13.20 1.35
CA ASP A 369 -0.74 14.58 1.53
C ASP A 369 0.46 15.53 1.62
N PRO A 370 0.64 16.44 0.66
CA PRO A 370 1.81 17.32 0.58
C PRO A 370 1.79 18.45 1.61
N LEU A 371 0.65 18.74 2.24
CA LEU A 371 0.49 19.82 3.21
C LEU A 371 0.54 19.31 4.65
N ASP A 372 -0.03 18.13 4.90
CA ASP A 372 -0.04 17.53 6.24
C ASP A 372 1.24 16.75 6.56
N SER A 373 1.99 16.31 5.54
CA SER A 373 3.29 15.66 5.70
C SER A 373 4.39 16.67 6.07
N LYS A 374 5.24 16.31 7.03
CA LYS A 374 6.25 17.20 7.62
C LYS A 374 7.56 16.46 7.87
N SER A 375 8.67 17.17 7.88
CA SER A 375 9.98 16.62 8.26
C SER A 375 10.83 17.67 8.97
N ARG A 376 11.55 17.25 10.01
CA ARG A 376 12.59 18.06 10.65
C ARG A 376 13.77 18.33 9.72
N MET A 377 13.96 17.48 8.71
CA MET A 377 15.02 17.67 7.72
C MET A 377 14.71 18.81 6.76
N LEU A 378 13.48 19.30 6.65
CA LEU A 378 13.11 20.40 5.76
C LEU A 378 13.61 21.77 6.29
N ASP A 379 14.93 21.92 6.37
CA ASP A 379 15.66 23.12 6.80
C ASP A 379 16.79 23.42 5.79
N PRO A 380 16.96 24.68 5.33
CA PRO A 380 17.96 25.04 4.31
C PRO A 380 19.40 24.73 4.73
N ARG A 381 19.69 24.61 6.04
CA ARG A 381 21.02 24.24 6.56
C ARG A 381 21.36 22.77 6.35
N VAL A 382 20.35 21.91 6.18
CA VAL A 382 20.50 20.47 6.00
C VAL A 382 20.41 20.10 4.52
N ILE A 383 19.34 20.52 3.84
CA ILE A 383 19.03 20.10 2.46
C ILE A 383 19.52 21.08 1.39
N GLY A 384 20.05 22.23 1.82
CA GLY A 384 20.44 23.31 0.93
C GLY A 384 19.29 24.24 0.54
N GLN A 385 19.65 25.44 0.10
CA GLN A 385 18.69 26.50 -0.19
C GLN A 385 17.76 26.17 -1.37
N GLU A 386 18.32 25.58 -2.44
CA GLU A 386 17.55 25.29 -3.66
C GLU A 386 16.42 24.28 -3.43
N HIS A 387 16.70 23.20 -2.70
CA HIS A 387 15.69 22.20 -2.34
C HIS A 387 14.61 22.84 -1.45
N TYR A 388 15.03 23.56 -0.40
CA TYR A 388 14.11 24.21 0.53
C TYR A 388 13.15 25.19 -0.16
N ASP A 389 13.67 26.08 -1.02
CA ASP A 389 12.86 27.08 -1.71
C ASP A 389 11.87 26.42 -2.68
N THR A 390 12.29 25.37 -3.39
CA THR A 390 11.43 24.61 -4.31
C THR A 390 10.30 23.91 -3.56
N ALA A 391 10.61 23.30 -2.41
CA ALA A 391 9.61 22.64 -1.56
C ALA A 391 8.61 23.66 -0.98
N ARG A 392 9.08 24.79 -0.46
CA ARG A 392 8.22 25.85 0.09
C ARG A 392 7.34 26.49 -0.97
N ALA A 393 7.86 26.74 -2.17
CA ALA A 393 7.08 27.25 -3.29
C ALA A 393 6.00 26.25 -3.73
N THR A 394 6.32 24.95 -3.75
CA THR A 394 5.35 23.88 -4.04
C THR A 394 4.24 23.82 -2.99
N GLN A 395 4.59 23.88 -1.70
CA GLN A 395 3.60 23.93 -0.60
C GLN A 395 2.70 25.17 -0.70
N LYS A 396 3.29 26.33 -1.00
CA LYS A 396 2.53 27.58 -1.17
C LYS A 396 1.52 27.45 -2.32
N LEU A 397 1.95 26.98 -3.48
CA LEU A 397 1.07 26.77 -4.64
C LEU A 397 -0.12 25.85 -4.32
N LEU A 398 0.13 24.75 -3.61
CA LEU A 398 -0.91 23.80 -3.23
C LEU A 398 -1.84 24.34 -2.14
N GLN A 399 -1.31 25.15 -1.22
CA GLN A 399 -2.11 25.84 -0.21
C GLN A 399 -3.04 26.89 -0.83
N ASP A 400 -2.53 27.67 -1.78
CA ASP A 400 -3.31 28.66 -2.53
C ASP A 400 -4.41 27.96 -3.34
N TYR A 401 -4.07 26.85 -4.02
CA TYR A 401 -5.06 26.01 -4.72
C TYR A 401 -6.16 25.48 -3.80
N LYS A 402 -5.81 24.97 -2.60
CA LYS A 402 -6.79 24.49 -1.62
C LYS A 402 -7.74 25.61 -1.17
N GLY A 403 -7.25 26.84 -1.03
CA GLY A 403 -8.10 28.01 -0.73
C GLY A 403 -9.06 28.38 -1.88
N LEU A 404 -8.66 28.13 -3.13
CA LEU A 404 -9.49 28.37 -4.31
C LEU A 404 -10.51 27.25 -4.58
N GLN A 405 -10.30 26.03 -4.06
CA GLN A 405 -11.20 24.88 -4.30
C GLN A 405 -12.64 25.15 -3.86
N ASP A 406 -12.84 25.79 -2.70
CA ASP A 406 -14.19 26.11 -2.20
C ASP A 406 -14.91 27.12 -3.12
N ILE A 407 -14.17 28.10 -3.64
CA ILE A 407 -14.69 29.09 -4.60
C ILE A 407 -15.07 28.39 -5.91
N ILE A 408 -14.19 27.52 -6.44
CA ILE A 408 -14.43 26.76 -7.67
C ILE A 408 -15.66 25.86 -7.52
N ALA A 409 -15.84 25.23 -6.35
CA ALA A 409 -16.97 24.34 -6.11
C ALA A 409 -18.32 25.08 -6.08
N ILE A 410 -18.35 26.36 -5.68
CA ILE A 410 -19.57 27.17 -5.56
C ILE A 410 -19.85 27.98 -6.84
N LEU A 411 -18.84 28.71 -7.34
CA LEU A 411 -18.98 29.69 -8.41
C LEU A 411 -18.54 29.15 -9.78
N GLY A 412 -17.73 28.09 -9.81
CA GLY A 412 -17.12 27.57 -11.04
C GLY A 412 -15.75 28.19 -11.35
N MET A 413 -15.01 27.59 -12.29
CA MET A 413 -13.67 28.06 -12.66
C MET A 413 -13.65 29.39 -13.43
N ASP A 414 -14.75 29.73 -14.10
CA ASP A 414 -14.81 30.91 -14.98
C ASP A 414 -14.78 32.23 -14.20
N GLU A 415 -15.24 32.20 -12.94
CA GLU A 415 -15.31 33.35 -12.02
C GLU A 415 -13.96 33.69 -11.36
N LEU A 416 -12.94 32.87 -11.59
CA LEU A 416 -11.59 33.15 -11.10
C LEU A 416 -10.89 34.21 -11.96
N SER A 417 -9.97 34.96 -11.35
CA SER A 417 -9.06 35.82 -12.11
C SER A 417 -8.14 34.97 -13.01
N GLU A 418 -7.59 35.55 -14.07
CA GLU A 418 -6.68 34.81 -14.96
C GLU A 418 -5.42 34.31 -14.23
N ASP A 419 -4.93 35.06 -13.23
CA ASP A 419 -3.81 34.66 -12.38
C ASP A 419 -4.19 33.47 -11.47
N ASP A 420 -5.42 33.45 -10.93
CA ASP A 420 -5.92 32.34 -10.13
C ASP A 420 -6.16 31.10 -10.99
N LYS A 421 -6.68 31.26 -12.21
CA LYS A 421 -6.81 30.15 -13.18
C LYS A 421 -5.46 29.53 -13.50
N LEU A 422 -4.43 30.36 -13.69
CA LEU A 422 -3.06 29.89 -13.93
C LEU A 422 -2.49 29.17 -12.70
N THR A 423 -2.74 29.70 -11.49
CA THR A 423 -2.37 29.06 -10.22
C THR A 423 -3.02 27.68 -10.09
N VAL A 424 -4.32 27.57 -10.38
CA VAL A 424 -5.07 26.30 -10.38
C VAL A 424 -4.50 25.32 -11.41
N ALA A 425 -4.23 25.77 -12.64
CA ALA A 425 -3.68 24.93 -13.70
C ALA A 425 -2.32 24.35 -13.32
N ARG A 426 -1.42 25.18 -12.77
CA ARG A 426 -0.10 24.72 -12.26
C ARG A 426 -0.26 23.79 -11.07
N ALA A 427 -1.13 24.10 -10.13
CA ALA A 427 -1.36 23.27 -8.95
C ALA A 427 -1.87 21.86 -9.33
N ARG A 428 -2.81 21.75 -10.27
CA ARG A 428 -3.32 20.44 -10.75
C ARG A 428 -2.22 19.62 -11.44
N LYS A 429 -1.35 20.27 -12.22
CA LYS A 429 -0.17 19.61 -12.82
C LYS A 429 0.80 19.11 -11.75
N VAL A 430 1.13 19.95 -10.77
CA VAL A 430 2.02 19.58 -9.64
C VAL A 430 1.42 18.45 -8.83
N GLN A 431 0.12 18.50 -8.52
CA GLN A 431 -0.59 17.46 -7.77
C GLN A 431 -0.54 16.12 -8.52
N LYS A 432 -0.79 16.10 -9.84
CA LYS A 432 -0.63 14.90 -10.67
C LYS A 432 0.83 14.46 -10.78
N PHE A 433 1.78 15.38 -10.87
CA PHE A 433 3.21 15.10 -10.98
C PHE A 433 3.79 14.45 -9.72
N MET A 434 3.14 14.60 -8.56
CA MET A 434 3.51 13.85 -7.35
C MET A 434 3.24 12.34 -7.47
N SER A 435 2.36 11.92 -8.37
CA SER A 435 2.17 10.50 -8.66
C SER A 435 3.40 9.89 -9.33
N GLN A 436 3.66 8.63 -9.02
CA GLN A 436 4.83 7.91 -9.49
C GLN A 436 4.51 6.42 -9.62
N PRO A 437 4.85 5.77 -10.75
CA PRO A 437 4.74 4.32 -10.87
C PRO A 437 5.83 3.65 -10.01
N PHE A 438 5.40 2.82 -9.07
CA PHE A 438 6.28 2.01 -8.22
C PHE A 438 6.63 0.68 -8.88
N HIS A 439 7.83 0.17 -8.59
CA HIS A 439 8.29 -1.12 -9.12
C HIS A 439 7.44 -2.26 -8.57
N VAL A 440 7.16 -2.22 -7.28
CA VAL A 440 6.33 -3.23 -6.61
C VAL A 440 4.87 -3.19 -7.07
N ALA A 441 4.44 -2.07 -7.66
CA ALA A 441 3.08 -1.91 -8.17
C ALA A 441 2.94 -2.16 -9.68
N GLU A 442 4.00 -2.61 -10.35
CA GLU A 442 3.97 -2.90 -11.80
C GLU A 442 2.93 -3.98 -12.14
N VAL A 443 2.77 -4.99 -11.27
CA VAL A 443 1.77 -6.05 -11.42
C VAL A 443 0.33 -5.50 -11.43
N PHE A 444 0.05 -4.46 -10.64
CA PHE A 444 -1.28 -3.85 -10.54
C PHE A 444 -1.51 -2.76 -11.59
N THR A 445 -0.47 -1.98 -11.91
CA THR A 445 -0.59 -0.81 -12.78
C THR A 445 -0.28 -1.10 -14.25
N GLY A 446 0.40 -2.21 -14.55
CA GLY A 446 0.92 -2.55 -15.87
C GLY A 446 1.98 -1.57 -16.39
N LYS A 447 2.47 -0.66 -15.54
CA LYS A 447 3.45 0.36 -15.89
C LYS A 447 4.77 0.06 -15.20
N PRO A 448 5.90 0.15 -15.92
CA PRO A 448 7.20 -0.10 -15.31
C PRO A 448 7.47 0.92 -14.21
N GLY A 449 7.95 0.43 -13.07
CA GLY A 449 8.37 1.27 -11.95
C GLY A 449 9.48 2.24 -12.36
N LYS A 450 9.51 3.42 -11.73
CA LYS A 450 10.55 4.42 -11.96
C LYS A 450 11.12 4.91 -10.64
N PHE A 451 12.44 4.83 -10.51
CA PHE A 451 13.19 5.49 -9.44
C PHE A 451 13.58 6.89 -9.90
N VAL A 452 13.22 7.93 -9.14
CA VAL A 452 13.53 9.33 -9.49
C VAL A 452 14.60 9.87 -8.57
N SER A 453 15.69 10.39 -9.13
CA SER A 453 16.79 10.93 -8.31
C SER A 453 16.41 12.27 -7.66
N LEU A 454 16.97 12.57 -6.49
CA LEU A 454 16.69 13.82 -5.78
C LEU A 454 16.94 15.08 -6.64
N LYS A 455 18.05 15.10 -7.39
CA LYS A 455 18.40 16.23 -8.28
C LYS A 455 17.36 16.43 -9.37
N GLU A 456 16.91 15.34 -9.97
CA GLU A 456 15.88 15.36 -11.02
C GLU A 456 14.53 15.80 -10.46
N THR A 457 14.16 15.36 -9.25
CA THR A 457 12.96 15.83 -8.55
C THR A 457 13.00 17.35 -8.37
N ILE A 458 14.07 17.91 -7.78
CA ILE A 458 14.17 19.35 -7.53
C ILE A 458 14.11 20.15 -8.84
N ALA A 459 14.88 19.74 -9.86
CA ALA A 459 14.90 20.41 -11.15
C ALA A 459 13.52 20.38 -11.84
N SER A 460 12.83 19.24 -11.80
CA SER A 460 11.52 19.06 -12.43
C SER A 460 10.45 19.93 -11.77
N PHE A 461 10.37 19.93 -10.43
CA PHE A 461 9.41 20.78 -9.73
C PHE A 461 9.70 22.27 -9.91
N LYS A 462 10.98 22.67 -9.92
CA LYS A 462 11.38 24.05 -10.17
C LYS A 462 10.96 24.54 -11.56
N ALA A 463 11.14 23.72 -12.60
CA ALA A 463 10.72 24.05 -13.97
C ALA A 463 9.19 24.21 -14.08
N ILE A 464 8.42 23.34 -13.41
CA ILE A 464 6.95 23.45 -13.36
C ILE A 464 6.53 24.74 -12.63
N LEU A 465 7.15 25.06 -11.50
CA LEU A 465 6.86 26.29 -10.74
C LEU A 465 7.21 27.56 -11.52
N ALA A 466 8.28 27.53 -12.32
CA ALA A 466 8.69 28.63 -13.19
C ALA A 466 7.78 28.84 -14.41
N GLY A 467 6.87 27.89 -14.69
CA GLY A 467 5.95 27.95 -15.83
C GLY A 467 6.54 27.46 -17.16
N GLU A 468 7.68 26.77 -17.15
CA GLU A 468 8.34 26.28 -18.37
C GLU A 468 7.53 25.20 -19.12
N HIS A 469 6.52 24.63 -18.45
CA HIS A 469 5.69 23.52 -18.94
C HIS A 469 4.18 23.81 -18.82
N ASP A 470 3.81 25.10 -18.89
CA ASP A 470 2.41 25.54 -18.84
C ASP A 470 1.61 25.14 -20.08
N ASP A 471 2.27 24.94 -21.22
CA ASP A 471 1.71 24.46 -22.48
C ASP A 471 1.33 22.96 -22.46
N LEU A 472 1.97 22.16 -21.60
CA LEU A 472 1.74 20.72 -21.56
C LEU A 472 0.39 20.37 -20.89
N PRO A 473 -0.33 19.34 -21.38
CA PRO A 473 -1.61 18.94 -20.81
C PRO A 473 -1.44 18.28 -19.43
N GLU A 474 -2.42 18.44 -18.52
CA GLU A 474 -2.39 17.87 -17.17
C GLU A 474 -2.18 16.35 -17.15
N ALA A 475 -2.74 15.63 -18.13
CA ALA A 475 -2.65 14.17 -18.24
C ALA A 475 -1.20 13.67 -18.47
N ALA A 476 -0.33 14.51 -19.03
CA ALA A 476 1.08 14.18 -19.24
C ALA A 476 1.85 14.07 -17.91
N PHE A 477 1.40 14.74 -16.85
CA PHE A 477 2.04 14.73 -15.53
C PHE A 477 1.62 13.54 -14.66
N TYR A 478 0.63 12.74 -15.09
CA TYR A 478 0.11 11.62 -14.30
C TYR A 478 0.91 10.32 -14.51
N MET A 479 1.31 9.66 -13.42
CA MET A 479 2.02 8.37 -13.38
C MET A 479 3.27 8.33 -14.27
N VAL A 480 4.19 9.25 -14.01
CA VAL A 480 5.48 9.40 -14.72
C VAL A 480 6.63 9.57 -13.71
N GLY A 481 7.88 9.41 -14.18
CA GLY A 481 9.07 9.69 -13.39
C GLY A 481 9.39 11.18 -13.39
N GLY A 482 10.47 11.58 -14.08
CA GLY A 482 10.91 12.97 -14.19
C GLY A 482 10.27 13.75 -15.34
N ILE A 483 10.79 14.95 -15.60
CA ILE A 483 10.21 15.87 -16.58
C ILE A 483 10.34 15.43 -18.03
N GLU A 484 11.40 14.68 -18.36
CA GLU A 484 11.58 14.16 -19.72
C GLU A 484 10.51 13.12 -20.07
N ASP A 485 10.04 12.36 -19.07
CA ASP A 485 8.91 11.45 -19.24
C ASP A 485 7.60 12.20 -19.49
N VAL A 486 7.40 13.35 -18.85
CA VAL A 486 6.24 14.22 -19.09
C VAL A 486 6.24 14.68 -20.55
N LYS A 487 7.38 15.16 -21.06
CA LYS A 487 7.51 15.60 -22.46
C LYS A 487 7.28 14.45 -23.44
N ALA A 488 7.82 13.26 -23.16
CA ALA A 488 7.60 12.08 -23.99
C ALA A 488 6.12 11.69 -24.03
N LYS A 489 5.45 11.70 -22.88
CA LYS A 489 4.02 11.39 -22.77
C LYS A 489 3.13 12.46 -23.40
N ALA A 490 3.50 13.74 -23.31
CA ALA A 490 2.79 14.80 -24.00
C ALA A 490 2.85 14.63 -25.53
N LYS A 491 4.01 14.20 -26.06
CA LYS A 491 4.17 13.89 -27.49
C LYS A 491 3.33 12.68 -27.91
N SER A 492 3.24 11.63 -27.09
CA SER A 492 2.39 10.47 -27.41
C SER A 492 0.91 10.84 -27.41
N LEU A 493 0.47 11.64 -26.42
CA LEU A 493 -0.91 12.13 -26.37
C LEU A 493 -1.27 13.02 -27.57
N ALA A 494 -0.33 13.87 -28.02
CA ALA A 494 -0.53 14.66 -29.23
C ALA A 494 -0.63 13.78 -30.50
N ALA A 495 0.21 12.76 -30.61
CA ALA A 495 0.16 11.83 -31.75
C ALA A 495 -1.13 10.99 -31.77
N GLU A 496 -1.62 10.56 -30.61
CA GLU A 496 -2.91 9.85 -30.51
C GLU A 496 -4.09 10.75 -30.94
N LEU A 497 -4.06 12.04 -30.57
CA LEU A 497 -5.06 13.01 -31.02
C LEU A 497 -5.00 13.23 -32.54
N ASP A 498 -3.80 13.33 -33.11
CA ASP A 498 -3.61 13.46 -34.56
C ASP A 498 -4.12 12.22 -35.33
N GLU A 499 -3.93 11.00 -34.77
CA GLU A 499 -4.47 9.77 -35.35
C GLU A 499 -6.00 9.70 -35.28
N VAL A 500 -6.59 10.13 -34.17
CA VAL A 500 -8.05 10.23 -34.00
C VAL A 500 -8.64 11.25 -34.97
N ASP A 501 -8.02 12.42 -35.12
CA ASP A 501 -8.44 13.43 -36.10
C ASP A 501 -8.28 12.91 -37.54
N CYS A 502 -7.23 12.15 -37.84
CA CYS A 502 -7.07 11.50 -39.14
C CYS A 502 -8.17 10.44 -39.42
N LEU A 503 -8.56 9.66 -38.40
CA LEU A 503 -9.67 8.71 -38.49
C LEU A 503 -11.03 9.42 -38.64
N LEU A 504 -11.25 10.52 -37.92
CA LEU A 504 -12.44 11.35 -38.04
C LEU A 504 -12.52 12.01 -39.42
N ILE A 505 -11.42 12.54 -39.94
CA ILE A 505 -11.33 13.10 -41.30
C ILE A 505 -11.56 11.99 -42.34
N ALA A 506 -11.00 10.79 -42.17
CA ALA A 506 -11.24 9.66 -43.07
C ALA A 506 -12.71 9.18 -43.03
N TYR A 507 -13.34 9.17 -41.85
CA TYR A 507 -14.76 8.86 -41.67
C TYR A 507 -15.66 9.91 -42.33
N TYR A 508 -15.35 11.20 -42.15
CA TYR A 508 -16.07 12.29 -42.82
C TYR A 508 -15.84 12.28 -44.34
N TYR A 509 -14.64 12.00 -44.84
CA TYR A 509 -14.36 11.91 -46.28
C TYR A 509 -15.03 10.70 -46.95
N ASN A 510 -15.07 9.54 -46.29
CA ASN A 510 -15.81 8.38 -46.81
C ASN A 510 -17.32 8.64 -46.87
N ASN A 511 -17.88 9.34 -45.88
CA ASN A 511 -19.28 9.76 -45.91
C ASN A 511 -19.54 10.91 -46.92
N LEU A 512 -18.59 11.82 -47.13
CA LEU A 512 -18.69 12.87 -48.16
C LEU A 512 -18.60 12.28 -49.58
N HIS A 513 -17.82 11.23 -49.80
CA HIS A 513 -17.76 10.51 -51.09
C HIS A 513 -19.09 9.86 -51.45
N VAL A 514 -19.85 9.36 -50.47
CA VAL A 514 -21.21 8.84 -50.68
C VAL A 514 -22.19 9.97 -51.01
N LEU A 515 -22.01 11.16 -50.43
CA LEU A 515 -22.88 12.32 -50.68
C LEU A 515 -22.58 13.03 -52.01
N LEU A 516 -21.32 13.09 -52.44
CA LEU A 516 -20.90 13.73 -53.71
C LEU A 516 -21.19 12.87 -54.94
N LEU A 517 -21.21 11.54 -54.81
CA LEU A 517 -21.69 10.63 -55.87
C LEU A 517 -23.20 10.78 -56.15
N PHE A 518 -23.95 11.40 -55.24
CA PHE A 518 -25.39 11.67 -55.41
C PHE A 518 -25.70 13.03 -56.05
N LEU A 519 -24.77 13.98 -56.12
CA LEU A 519 -25.10 15.37 -56.45
C LEU A 519 -24.43 15.97 -57.69
N THR A 520 -23.37 15.40 -58.26
CA THR A 520 -22.85 15.88 -59.55
C THR A 520 -22.24 14.74 -60.35
N GLY A 521 -22.91 14.36 -61.44
CA GLY A 521 -22.28 13.63 -62.54
C GLY A 521 -21.19 14.53 -63.17
N ASP A 522 -20.00 13.96 -63.32
CA ASP A 522 -18.79 14.52 -63.90
C ASP A 522 -18.06 15.62 -63.11
N LEU A 523 -16.96 15.23 -62.45
CA LEU A 523 -15.74 16.03 -62.49
C LEU A 523 -14.47 15.19 -62.34
N VAL A 524 -13.52 15.43 -63.24
CA VAL A 524 -12.19 14.83 -63.34
C VAL A 524 -11.29 15.27 -62.17
N LEU A 525 -10.71 14.31 -61.46
CA LEU A 525 -9.71 14.52 -60.40
C LEU A 525 -8.36 14.99 -60.98
N MET A 526 -7.90 16.19 -60.61
CA MET A 526 -6.48 16.55 -60.62
C MET A 526 -5.89 16.31 -59.22
N ALA A 527 -4.95 15.37 -59.13
CA ALA A 527 -4.23 15.05 -57.89
C ALA A 527 -2.97 15.92 -57.69
N PRO A 528 -2.61 16.33 -56.46
CA PRO A 528 -1.28 16.84 -56.17
C PRO A 528 -0.31 15.69 -55.93
N LYS A 529 0.78 15.66 -56.70
CA LYS A 529 1.90 14.72 -56.56
C LYS A 529 2.58 14.85 -55.19
N LYS A 530 2.58 13.78 -54.38
CA LYS A 530 3.64 13.52 -53.39
C LYS A 530 4.71 12.61 -54.01
N LYS A 531 5.95 13.12 -54.03
CA LYS A 531 7.19 12.42 -54.41
C LYS A 531 7.60 11.42 -53.32
N SER A 532 7.78 10.15 -53.68
CA SER A 532 8.84 9.25 -53.15
C SER A 532 8.89 8.01 -54.07
N SER A 533 9.89 7.84 -54.94
CA SER A 533 11.19 7.19 -54.73
C SER A 533 11.15 5.73 -54.24
N LYS A 534 11.13 4.76 -55.19
CA LYS A 534 12.15 3.70 -55.41
C LYS A 534 11.55 2.40 -55.98
N LYS A 535 12.01 2.07 -57.20
CA LYS A 535 12.45 0.76 -57.75
C LYS A 535 11.67 -0.53 -57.40
N SER A 536 11.09 -1.16 -58.43
CA SER A 536 11.48 -2.46 -59.04
C SER A 536 10.35 -2.94 -59.98
N SER A 537 10.49 -2.77 -61.30
CA SER A 537 10.93 -3.80 -62.27
C SER A 537 10.01 -5.03 -62.39
N GLY A 538 9.31 -5.14 -63.53
CA GLY A 538 8.61 -6.35 -63.95
C GLY A 538 7.75 -6.08 -65.19
N ALA A 539 8.32 -6.26 -66.38
CA ALA A 539 7.64 -6.17 -67.66
C ALA A 539 6.92 -7.48 -68.03
N ILE A 540 5.97 -7.37 -68.96
CA ILE A 540 5.31 -8.33 -69.88
C ILE A 540 3.84 -7.87 -69.95
N GLY A 541 3.16 -7.63 -71.07
CA GLY A 541 3.43 -7.85 -72.48
C GLY A 541 2.07 -7.86 -73.20
N ASP A 542 1.95 -7.01 -74.22
CA ASP A 542 1.09 -7.00 -75.41
C ASP A 542 -0.25 -7.79 -75.54
N GLY A 543 -1.21 -7.11 -76.19
CA GLY A 543 -2.41 -7.65 -76.85
C GLY A 543 -3.66 -7.66 -75.97
N THR A 544 -4.81 -7.05 -76.28
CA THR A 544 -5.49 -6.89 -77.58
C THR A 544 -6.64 -5.87 -77.42
N ARG A 545 -6.98 -5.15 -78.51
CA ARG A 545 -8.12 -4.22 -78.62
C ARG A 545 -9.44 -5.00 -78.48
N VAL A 546 -10.33 -4.56 -77.59
CA VAL A 546 -11.61 -3.87 -77.87
C VAL A 546 -12.41 -4.50 -79.00
N ASP A 547 -13.35 -5.37 -78.64
CA ASP A 547 -14.68 -5.43 -79.21
C ASP A 547 -15.63 -6.07 -78.15
N ASP A 548 -16.89 -5.65 -78.20
CA ASP A 548 -18.06 -6.18 -77.47
C ASP A 548 -18.35 -5.65 -76.04
N LEU A 549 -18.97 -4.46 -76.06
CA LEU A 549 -20.05 -4.09 -75.14
C LEU A 549 -21.17 -5.14 -75.21
N ALA A 550 -21.35 -5.91 -74.13
CA ALA A 550 -22.62 -6.31 -73.50
C ALA A 550 -22.56 -7.73 -72.93
N THR A 551 -23.04 -7.84 -71.68
CA THR A 551 -23.47 -9.06 -70.97
C THR A 551 -22.41 -10.10 -70.61
N ILE A 552 -21.72 -9.92 -69.48
CA ILE A 552 -21.67 -10.94 -68.40
C ILE A 552 -21.73 -10.20 -67.06
N ASP A 553 -22.97 -10.14 -66.59
CA ASP A 553 -23.39 -9.92 -65.21
C ASP A 553 -22.86 -11.10 -64.37
N ASN A 554 -21.85 -10.89 -63.51
CA ASN A 554 -21.45 -11.82 -62.43
C ASN A 554 -20.35 -11.23 -61.52
N THR A 555 -20.64 -10.08 -60.91
CA THR A 555 -20.11 -9.77 -59.58
C THR A 555 -21.29 -9.77 -58.64
N PRO A 556 -21.29 -10.58 -57.55
CA PRO A 556 -22.43 -10.59 -56.65
C PRO A 556 -22.65 -9.16 -56.13
N PRO A 557 -23.90 -8.70 -56.00
CA PRO A 557 -24.15 -7.43 -55.35
C PRO A 557 -23.51 -7.49 -53.96
N LEU A 558 -22.81 -6.41 -53.59
CA LEU A 558 -22.41 -6.18 -52.21
C LEU A 558 -23.67 -6.24 -51.36
N VAL A 559 -23.86 -7.38 -50.70
CA VAL A 559 -24.87 -7.56 -49.66
C VAL A 559 -24.43 -6.66 -48.52
N ILE A 560 -25.08 -5.50 -48.40
CA ILE A 560 -25.03 -4.70 -47.18
C ILE A 560 -25.48 -5.65 -46.06
N PRO A 561 -24.67 -5.92 -45.03
CA PRO A 561 -25.15 -6.73 -43.92
C PRO A 561 -26.32 -5.97 -43.28
N PRO A 562 -27.52 -6.57 -43.20
CA PRO A 562 -28.57 -6.00 -42.38
C PRO A 562 -28.14 -6.16 -40.92
N ASP A 563 -28.40 -5.14 -40.11
CA ASP A 563 -28.08 -5.04 -38.68
C ASP A 563 -26.66 -4.55 -38.34
N ILE A 564 -26.47 -3.24 -38.44
CA ILE A 564 -25.53 -2.56 -37.53
C ILE A 564 -26.07 -2.76 -36.10
N PRO A 565 -25.28 -3.35 -35.17
CA PRO A 565 -25.76 -3.60 -33.81
C PRO A 565 -26.01 -2.28 -33.10
N HIS A 566 -27.26 -2.06 -32.68
CA HIS A 566 -27.64 -0.93 -31.84
C HIS A 566 -27.43 -1.30 -30.37
N TYR A 567 -26.89 -0.36 -29.60
CA TYR A 567 -26.61 -0.51 -28.18
C TYR A 567 -27.41 0.51 -27.37
N VAL A 568 -27.85 0.08 -26.20
CA VAL A 568 -28.53 0.92 -25.21
C VAL A 568 -27.88 0.71 -23.85
N THR A 569 -27.70 1.78 -23.09
CA THR A 569 -27.27 1.73 -21.70
C THR A 569 -28.51 1.70 -20.81
N LEU A 570 -28.71 0.59 -20.11
CA LEU A 570 -29.81 0.42 -19.16
C LEU A 570 -29.37 0.92 -17.79
N ASP A 571 -30.03 1.95 -17.28
CA ASP A 571 -29.90 2.43 -15.90
C ASP A 571 -30.90 1.66 -15.03
N LEU A 572 -30.43 0.57 -14.41
CA LEU A 572 -31.25 -0.33 -13.61
C LEU A 572 -31.39 0.21 -12.19
N ARG A 573 -32.63 0.54 -11.82
CA ARG A 573 -32.95 1.13 -10.50
C ARG A 573 -33.81 0.21 -9.65
N LEU A 574 -33.32 -0.13 -8.46
CA LEU A 574 -34.11 -0.87 -7.48
C LEU A 574 -35.05 0.09 -6.76
N LEU A 575 -36.33 -0.29 -6.61
CA LEU A 575 -37.37 0.59 -6.03
C LEU A 575 -37.04 1.14 -4.64
N ASN A 576 -36.45 0.31 -3.78
CA ASN A 576 -36.34 0.61 -2.35
C ASN A 576 -34.89 0.89 -1.89
N TRP A 577 -33.87 0.56 -2.69
CA TRP A 577 -32.45 0.72 -2.33
C TRP A 577 -31.63 1.29 -3.47
N SER A 578 -31.50 2.62 -3.50
CA SER A 578 -30.78 3.35 -4.56
C SER A 578 -29.27 3.05 -4.65
N TYR A 579 -28.65 2.52 -3.59
CA TYR A 579 -27.23 2.16 -3.55
C TYR A 579 -26.90 0.85 -4.29
N LEU A 580 -27.92 0.10 -4.72
CA LEU A 580 -27.80 -1.15 -5.49
C LEU A 580 -28.10 -0.95 -6.98
N ASN A 581 -28.27 0.30 -7.42
CA ASN A 581 -28.48 0.65 -8.82
C ASN A 581 -27.18 0.44 -9.60
N PHE A 582 -27.29 -0.06 -10.82
CA PHE A 582 -26.13 -0.28 -11.68
C PHE A 582 -26.50 -0.10 -13.15
N LYS A 583 -25.49 0.20 -13.97
CA LYS A 583 -25.67 0.40 -15.42
C LYS A 583 -25.10 -0.75 -16.19
N ILE A 584 -25.82 -1.21 -17.21
CA ILE A 584 -25.32 -2.20 -18.16
C ILE A 584 -25.53 -1.71 -19.58
N ARG A 585 -24.51 -1.87 -20.42
CA ARG A 585 -24.60 -1.59 -21.86
C ARG A 585 -24.86 -2.89 -22.59
N VAL A 586 -25.98 -2.97 -23.31
CA VAL A 586 -26.42 -4.19 -24.00
C VAL A 586 -26.91 -3.87 -25.41
N LYS A 587 -26.91 -4.87 -26.29
CA LYS A 587 -27.50 -4.74 -27.63
C LYS A 587 -29.02 -4.65 -27.52
N THR A 588 -29.66 -3.88 -28.39
CA THR A 588 -31.12 -3.75 -28.42
C THR A 588 -31.82 -5.09 -28.74
N THR A 589 -31.12 -6.01 -29.42
CA THR A 589 -31.57 -7.38 -29.71
C THR A 589 -31.38 -8.36 -28.53
N THR A 590 -30.87 -7.89 -27.40
CA THR A 590 -30.69 -8.73 -26.20
C THR A 590 -32.05 -9.12 -25.65
N ARG A 591 -32.24 -10.43 -25.40
CA ARG A 591 -33.47 -10.96 -24.78
C ARG A 591 -33.57 -10.58 -23.31
N LEU A 592 -34.79 -10.40 -22.83
CA LEU A 592 -35.06 -10.05 -21.44
C LEU A 592 -34.48 -11.07 -20.45
N PHE A 593 -34.48 -12.36 -20.81
CA PHE A 593 -33.82 -13.42 -20.02
C PHE A 593 -32.34 -13.12 -19.71
N ALA A 594 -31.58 -12.64 -20.70
CA ALA A 594 -30.16 -12.36 -20.52
C ALA A 594 -29.94 -11.14 -19.60
N VAL A 595 -30.83 -10.15 -19.68
CA VAL A 595 -30.84 -9.00 -18.76
C VAL A 595 -31.16 -9.45 -17.33
N LYS A 596 -32.16 -10.32 -17.14
CA LYS A 596 -32.47 -10.93 -15.85
C LYS A 596 -31.28 -11.72 -15.30
N GLN A 597 -30.56 -12.50 -16.12
CA GLN A 597 -29.36 -13.22 -15.69
C GLN A 597 -28.25 -12.29 -15.20
N GLN A 598 -28.05 -11.13 -15.83
CA GLN A 598 -27.06 -10.16 -15.34
C GLN A 598 -27.46 -9.57 -13.99
N ILE A 599 -28.75 -9.33 -13.75
CA ILE A 599 -29.26 -8.90 -12.44
C ILE A 599 -29.03 -9.98 -11.37
N HIS A 600 -29.27 -11.26 -11.70
CA HIS A 600 -28.96 -12.38 -10.80
C HIS A 600 -27.45 -12.50 -10.53
N LYS A 601 -26.60 -12.25 -11.52
CA LYS A 601 -25.15 -12.25 -11.32
C LYS A 601 -24.70 -11.09 -10.42
N HIS A 602 -25.36 -9.93 -10.51
CA HIS A 602 -25.05 -8.77 -9.70
C HIS A 602 -25.56 -8.89 -8.26
N HIS A 603 -26.74 -9.48 -8.03
CA HIS A 603 -27.39 -9.54 -6.71
C HIS A 603 -27.42 -10.93 -6.04
N GLY A 604 -26.97 -11.99 -6.72
CA GLY A 604 -27.10 -13.37 -6.26
C GLY A 604 -28.46 -14.00 -6.58
N PRO A 605 -28.80 -15.17 -5.99
CA PRO A 605 -30.06 -15.85 -6.24
C PRO A 605 -31.25 -15.04 -5.70
N ILE A 606 -32.12 -14.57 -6.60
CA ILE A 606 -33.29 -13.75 -6.31
C ILE A 606 -34.57 -14.43 -6.80
N THR A 607 -35.69 -14.21 -6.11
CA THR A 607 -37.01 -14.75 -6.49
C THR A 607 -37.98 -13.62 -6.85
N ASP A 608 -38.96 -13.89 -7.71
CA ASP A 608 -39.97 -12.92 -8.15
C ASP A 608 -39.37 -11.63 -8.79
N LEU A 609 -38.32 -11.73 -9.61
CA LEU A 609 -37.73 -10.56 -10.29
C LEU A 609 -38.69 -9.97 -11.33
N LYS A 610 -39.10 -8.72 -11.11
CA LYS A 610 -39.93 -7.91 -12.01
C LYS A 610 -39.12 -6.78 -12.64
N LEU A 611 -39.30 -6.55 -13.93
CA LEU A 611 -38.64 -5.47 -14.69
C LEU A 611 -39.70 -4.56 -15.29
N CYS A 612 -39.63 -3.26 -15.06
CA CYS A 612 -40.58 -2.27 -15.55
C CYS A 612 -39.86 -1.17 -16.33
N LYS A 613 -40.34 -0.87 -17.54
CA LYS A 613 -39.83 0.27 -18.33
C LYS A 613 -40.46 1.57 -17.81
N GLY A 614 -39.65 2.54 -17.37
CA GLY A 614 -40.18 3.76 -16.75
C GLY A 614 -40.79 3.48 -15.38
N ASN A 615 -41.96 4.04 -15.04
CA ASN A 615 -42.56 3.90 -13.70
C ASN A 615 -42.98 2.45 -13.40
N PHE A 616 -42.83 2.04 -12.13
CA PHE A 616 -43.20 0.69 -11.68
C PHE A 616 -44.72 0.55 -11.54
N ALA A 617 -45.35 0.02 -12.58
CA ALA A 617 -46.77 -0.29 -12.67
C ALA A 617 -46.95 -1.59 -13.47
N GLU A 618 -47.99 -2.38 -13.18
CA GLU A 618 -48.23 -3.66 -13.86
C GLU A 618 -48.36 -3.52 -15.39
N ALA A 619 -48.85 -2.38 -15.87
CA ALA A 619 -48.96 -2.08 -17.32
C ALA A 619 -47.59 -1.88 -18.02
N ASN A 620 -46.52 -1.63 -17.27
CA ASN A 620 -45.17 -1.36 -17.77
C ASN A 620 -44.20 -2.53 -17.51
N GLU A 621 -44.71 -3.63 -16.94
CA GLU A 621 -43.89 -4.80 -16.59
C GLU A 621 -43.56 -5.61 -17.85
N MET A 622 -42.28 -5.96 -17.99
CA MET A 622 -41.73 -6.75 -19.08
C MET A 622 -41.73 -8.22 -18.63
N HIS A 623 -42.71 -8.99 -19.11
CA HIS A 623 -43.00 -10.33 -18.57
C HIS A 623 -42.48 -11.48 -19.43
N GLN A 624 -42.32 -11.30 -20.75
CA GLN A 624 -41.96 -12.41 -21.64
C GLN A 624 -40.44 -12.49 -21.80
N ASP A 625 -39.85 -13.61 -21.35
CA ASP A 625 -38.40 -13.80 -21.29
C ASP A 625 -37.71 -13.92 -22.67
N LEU A 626 -38.48 -14.32 -23.69
CA LEU A 626 -37.97 -14.51 -25.06
C LEU A 626 -37.99 -13.22 -25.89
N ASP A 627 -38.73 -12.21 -25.44
CA ASP A 627 -38.80 -10.90 -26.10
C ASP A 627 -37.47 -10.16 -25.95
N THR A 628 -37.14 -9.37 -26.97
CA THR A 628 -35.98 -8.48 -26.99
C THR A 628 -36.32 -7.12 -26.40
N LEU A 629 -35.30 -6.34 -26.02
CA LEU A 629 -35.50 -4.97 -25.55
C LEU A 629 -36.20 -4.10 -26.61
N ALA A 630 -35.96 -4.38 -27.90
CA ALA A 630 -36.64 -3.74 -29.02
C ALA A 630 -38.16 -3.99 -29.02
N ASP A 631 -38.62 -5.18 -28.63
CA ASP A 631 -40.05 -5.53 -28.58
C ASP A 631 -40.82 -4.73 -27.51
N TYR A 632 -40.10 -4.24 -26.49
CA TYR A 632 -40.62 -3.30 -25.49
C TYR A 632 -40.36 -1.83 -25.86
N GLY A 633 -40.01 -1.54 -27.12
CA GLY A 633 -39.76 -0.19 -27.65
C GLY A 633 -38.55 0.52 -27.03
N ILE A 634 -37.57 -0.24 -26.51
CA ILE A 634 -36.30 0.31 -26.06
C ILE A 634 -35.40 0.32 -27.30
N GLU A 635 -35.14 1.49 -27.87
CA GLU A 635 -34.28 1.66 -29.04
C GLU A 635 -32.87 2.05 -28.60
N GLY A 636 -31.86 1.55 -29.32
CA GLY A 636 -30.45 1.88 -29.07
C GLY A 636 -29.90 2.77 -30.17
N ALA A 637 -28.63 3.15 -30.06
CA ALA A 637 -27.90 3.82 -31.13
C ALA A 637 -26.75 2.93 -31.65
N PRO A 638 -26.30 3.11 -32.89
CA PRO A 638 -25.07 2.51 -33.38
C PRO A 638 -23.89 2.80 -32.45
N GLU A 639 -22.90 1.90 -32.38
CA GLU A 639 -21.80 1.95 -31.40
C GLU A 639 -20.97 3.26 -31.41
N HIS A 640 -21.02 4.00 -32.53
CA HIS A 640 -20.29 5.24 -32.78
C HIS A 640 -21.13 6.53 -32.61
N GLU A 641 -22.39 6.42 -32.21
CA GLU A 641 -23.29 7.55 -31.94
C GLU A 641 -23.45 7.84 -30.43
N ALA A 642 -24.14 8.94 -30.10
CA ALA A 642 -24.37 9.38 -28.73
C ALA A 642 -25.06 8.29 -27.88
N GLU A 643 -24.62 8.15 -26.62
CA GLU A 643 -25.10 7.10 -25.71
C GLU A 643 -26.60 7.28 -25.39
N VAL A 644 -27.42 6.32 -25.82
CA VAL A 644 -28.85 6.27 -25.47
C VAL A 644 -29.00 5.56 -24.13
N VAL A 645 -29.54 6.28 -23.14
CA VAL A 645 -29.76 5.76 -21.78
C VAL A 645 -31.26 5.52 -21.55
N CYS A 646 -31.62 4.31 -21.12
CA CYS A 646 -32.98 3.95 -20.76
C CYS A 646 -33.06 3.54 -19.28
N VAL A 647 -34.00 4.12 -18.52
CA VAL A 647 -34.19 3.77 -17.09
C VAL A 647 -35.18 2.62 -16.96
N ILE A 648 -34.74 1.54 -16.31
CA ILE A 648 -35.57 0.37 -16.01
C ILE A 648 -35.63 0.21 -14.48
N HIS A 649 -36.84 0.17 -13.93
CA HIS A 649 -37.04 -0.13 -12.52
C HIS A 649 -37.22 -1.63 -12.33
N TYR A 650 -36.63 -2.18 -11.28
CA TYR A 650 -36.79 -3.59 -10.95
C TYR A 650 -37.03 -3.80 -9.46
N ASP A 651 -37.67 -4.91 -9.13
CA ASP A 651 -37.97 -5.34 -7.76
C ASP A 651 -37.88 -6.86 -7.67
N PHE A 652 -37.48 -7.37 -6.51
CA PHE A 652 -37.35 -8.80 -6.27
C PHE A 652 -37.55 -9.12 -4.78
N LYS A 653 -37.92 -10.37 -4.48
CA LYS A 653 -37.92 -10.89 -3.12
C LYS A 653 -36.61 -11.66 -2.86
N PRO A 654 -35.80 -11.25 -1.87
CA PRO A 654 -34.64 -12.05 -1.46
C PRO A 654 -35.12 -13.39 -0.88
N GLN A 655 -34.43 -14.49 -1.22
CA GLN A 655 -34.73 -15.79 -0.61
C GLN A 655 -34.49 -15.72 0.90
N GLN A 656 -35.42 -16.26 1.70
CA GLN A 656 -35.25 -16.41 3.15
C GLN A 656 -34.16 -17.44 3.46
N HIS A 657 -32.90 -17.02 3.39
CA HIS A 657 -31.79 -17.62 4.10
C HIS A 657 -31.04 -16.48 4.79
N ASP A 658 -30.67 -16.70 6.05
CA ASP A 658 -30.18 -15.69 6.99
C ASP A 658 -29.08 -14.75 6.43
N ASN A 659 -29.22 -13.46 6.75
CA ASN A 659 -28.34 -12.28 6.55
C ASN A 659 -28.48 -11.42 5.27
N PRO A 660 -28.80 -10.12 5.40
CA PRO A 660 -28.88 -9.17 4.28
C PRO A 660 -27.55 -8.45 3.96
N LEU A 661 -26.40 -9.15 4.00
CA LEU A 661 -25.08 -8.57 3.68
C LEU A 661 -24.11 -9.64 3.16
N LEU A 662 -24.36 -10.20 1.97
CA LEU A 662 -23.37 -11.00 1.23
C LEU A 662 -23.53 -10.73 -0.27
N LEU A 663 -22.96 -9.62 -0.73
CA LEU A 663 -22.61 -9.43 -2.15
C LEU A 663 -21.10 -9.62 -2.30
N ALA A 664 -20.78 -10.87 -2.65
CA ALA A 664 -19.60 -11.39 -3.34
C ALA A 664 -18.20 -10.83 -2.99
N SER A 665 -17.51 -11.57 -2.11
CA SER A 665 -16.09 -11.92 -2.28
C SER A 665 -15.99 -13.40 -2.66
N GLU A 666 -15.61 -13.63 -3.94
CA GLU A 666 -14.86 -14.74 -4.55
C GLU A 666 -15.13 -16.23 -4.23
N ALA A 667 -15.27 -17.06 -5.27
CA ALA A 667 -14.23 -18.01 -5.74
C ALA A 667 -14.80 -19.29 -6.39
N LYS A 668 -14.51 -19.48 -7.68
CA LYS A 668 -13.81 -20.67 -8.20
C LYS A 668 -13.15 -20.39 -9.54
#